data_AF-A0A955YL23-F1
#
_entry.id   AF-A0A955YL23-F1
#
_cell.length_a   1.000
_cell.length_b   1.000
_cell.length_c   1.000
_cell.angle_alpha   90.00
_cell.angle_beta   90.00
_cell.angle_gamma   90.00
#
_symmetry.space_group_name_H-M   'P 1'
#
loop_
_entity.id
_entity.type
_entity.pdbx_description
1 polymer ?
#
loop_
_entity_poly.entity_id
_entity_poly.type
_entity_poly.pdbx_seq_one_letter_code
_entity_poly.pdbx_strand_id
1 'polypeptide(L)'
;MATRIPTPETIRTDFFTERLRAAGHDGVTVTGFRAEPIGTGQIGHCLRYTLDVTGGDGSAPTRLVGKFPALDAKSRMSGVLLTNYLREVSFYRDLQARVSIRTPRCYYADIEGRGPAFALLLEDLAPARQGDQLQGCTPEVADAAVQQLVGLHAPSFCDASLLGVDWLDAGSSSLQQLGRALYRYNVRGVLKRYGDELTADEADIIALAGESTRHPFERPESAFSLVHYDYRLDNLLLDERTSPPGVAVVDWQSVVLGNPLGDVAYFLGAGLAPEVRRHVEHDIVRRYHDSLCAAGVAGYDWDACWEDYRRGTFTGLVVTVIASMMVQQTERGDRMFATMAQRHARHVLDLDGAELLTIPGNKRARRRHAAVPSGQAERAESRLTLAGPSPLRFPELGLYGLAGHAEDPSRLVDEAREAEALGLGSIWISERFDVKDAGVCVGAACAATQHIYVGTAATNIDTRHPLVTATMAATAAKLSHERFALGLARGVAVRSRMMGLSDVSNAELGRFVTTMRKLWRGERVLALKSAYGVSPYLHMGSWLDVDIPCLFVGFGLEAVERAARVFDGIILHTFLSDDALRREVEAARRGAKAAGRDPSAVKVWSVLATVHEPTEEDRLRRIVARMATYLQAPRYGELLVAVNGWDPERLRRFRRSRPVLRMTSAIDATATLEQLREIEREIPEHWFPAAVGDAATCAARIKDQFTAGADGVILHASTPAQLPEVLEAYARVRDAKRFSGASACPA
;
A
#
# COMPACT_ATOMS: atom_id res chain seq x y z
N MET A 1 7.95 -40.02 4.71
CA MET A 1 7.39 -39.00 5.62
C MET A 1 8.42 -37.90 5.72
N ALA A 2 8.11 -36.66 5.31
CA ALA A 2 9.04 -35.54 5.49
C ALA A 2 9.26 -35.34 7.00
N THR A 3 10.51 -35.42 7.46
CA THR A 3 10.91 -35.04 8.81
C THR A 3 10.50 -33.59 9.04
N ARG A 4 9.68 -33.36 10.06
CA ARG A 4 9.21 -32.02 10.44
C ARG A 4 10.40 -31.18 10.92
N ILE A 5 10.54 -29.95 10.41
CA ILE A 5 11.57 -28.99 10.84
C ILE A 5 11.47 -28.80 12.36
N PRO A 6 12.57 -28.95 13.12
CA PRO A 6 12.54 -28.82 14.58
C PRO A 6 12.32 -27.36 15.01
N THR A 7 11.68 -27.21 16.16
CA THR A 7 11.46 -25.93 16.87
C THR A 7 12.15 -26.01 18.23
N PRO A 8 12.36 -24.89 18.93
CA PRO A 8 12.89 -24.90 20.30
C PRO A 8 12.16 -25.86 21.24
N GLU A 9 10.85 -26.03 21.07
CA GLU A 9 10.01 -26.89 21.92
C GLU A 9 10.07 -28.37 21.53
N THR A 10 10.42 -28.66 20.27
CA THR A 10 10.41 -30.03 19.73
C THR A 10 11.80 -30.63 19.59
N ILE A 11 12.87 -29.85 19.72
CA ILE A 11 14.25 -30.34 19.63
C ILE A 11 14.57 -31.26 20.82
N ARG A 12 15.25 -32.37 20.55
CA ARG A 12 15.57 -33.43 21.52
C ARG A 12 17.01 -33.91 21.32
N THR A 13 17.52 -34.72 22.25
CA THR A 13 18.92 -35.19 22.28
C THR A 13 19.30 -36.08 21.11
N ASP A 14 18.34 -36.86 20.60
CA ASP A 14 18.46 -37.67 19.38
C ASP A 14 18.76 -36.79 18.16
N PHE A 15 18.08 -35.65 17.99
CA PHE A 15 18.35 -34.71 16.91
C PHE A 15 19.83 -34.26 16.89
N PHE A 16 20.37 -33.82 18.03
CA PHE A 16 21.77 -33.41 18.11
C PHE A 16 22.72 -34.58 17.82
N THR A 17 22.43 -35.76 18.38
CA THR A 17 23.22 -36.98 18.14
C THR A 17 23.29 -37.31 16.65
N GLU A 18 22.15 -37.29 15.97
CA GLU A 18 22.08 -37.54 14.53
C GLU A 18 22.84 -36.49 13.72
N ARG A 19 22.69 -35.19 14.05
CA ARG A 19 23.39 -34.12 13.32
C ARG A 19 24.90 -34.18 13.51
N LEU A 20 25.38 -34.47 14.72
CA LEU A 20 26.81 -34.59 15.00
C LEU A 20 27.42 -35.80 14.29
N ARG A 21 26.75 -36.95 14.30
CA ARG A 21 27.19 -38.13 13.54
C ARG A 21 27.19 -37.88 12.03
N ALA A 22 26.14 -37.24 11.50
CA ALA A 22 26.09 -36.83 10.10
C ALA A 22 27.21 -35.85 9.72
N ALA A 23 27.73 -35.07 10.68
CA ALA A 23 28.87 -34.18 10.51
C ALA A 23 30.24 -34.88 10.69
N GLY A 24 30.27 -36.21 10.84
CA GLY A 24 31.49 -37.02 10.95
C GLY A 24 32.00 -37.24 12.37
N HIS A 25 31.22 -36.89 13.40
CA HIS A 25 31.55 -37.23 14.79
C HIS A 25 30.98 -38.61 15.15
N ASP A 26 31.61 -39.66 14.64
CA ASP A 26 31.14 -41.04 14.83
C ASP A 26 31.21 -41.50 16.29
N GLY A 27 30.29 -42.37 16.69
CA GLY A 27 30.23 -42.93 18.05
C GLY A 27 29.77 -41.95 19.14
N VAL A 28 29.53 -40.68 18.80
CA VAL A 28 29.04 -39.65 19.73
C VAL A 28 27.58 -39.86 20.08
N THR A 29 27.21 -39.62 21.33
CA THR A 29 25.83 -39.60 21.83
C THR A 29 25.62 -38.39 22.74
N VAL A 30 24.61 -37.58 22.44
CA VAL A 30 24.18 -36.48 23.30
C VAL A 30 23.18 -37.03 24.32
N THR A 31 23.48 -36.89 25.62
CA THR A 31 22.65 -37.42 26.72
C THR A 31 21.79 -36.34 27.38
N GLY A 32 22.15 -35.07 27.19
CA GLY A 32 21.44 -33.91 27.73
C GLY A 32 21.84 -32.62 27.03
N PHE A 33 21.05 -31.57 27.20
CA PHE A 33 21.44 -30.22 26.76
C PHE A 33 20.74 -29.13 27.60
N ARG A 34 21.33 -27.93 27.58
CA ARG A 34 20.73 -26.69 28.09
C ARG A 34 20.67 -25.67 26.95
N ALA A 35 19.61 -24.87 26.91
CA ALA A 35 19.44 -23.81 25.92
C ALA A 35 19.35 -22.44 26.62
N GLU A 36 20.09 -21.45 26.10
CA GLU A 36 20.05 -20.07 26.57
C GLU A 36 19.81 -19.11 25.39
N PRO A 37 18.91 -18.12 25.50
CA PRO A 37 18.75 -17.11 24.47
C PRO A 37 20.00 -16.26 24.28
N ILE A 38 20.35 -16.00 23.03
CA ILE A 38 21.44 -15.08 22.67
C ILE A 38 20.95 -14.07 21.63
N GLY A 39 21.52 -12.86 21.65
CA GLY A 39 21.13 -11.76 20.77
C GLY A 39 19.81 -11.07 21.17
N THR A 40 19.38 -10.11 20.36
CA THR A 40 18.24 -9.21 20.66
C THR A 40 16.89 -9.73 20.14
N GLY A 41 16.87 -10.82 19.37
CA GLY A 41 15.64 -11.50 18.94
C GLY A 41 14.80 -10.74 17.90
N GLN A 42 15.35 -9.71 17.23
CA GLN A 42 14.57 -8.79 16.39
C GLN A 42 14.04 -9.42 15.10
N ILE A 43 14.86 -10.17 14.34
CA ILE A 43 14.42 -10.82 13.09
C ILE A 43 14.40 -12.35 13.22
N GLY A 44 15.28 -12.95 14.01
CA GLY A 44 15.29 -14.39 14.31
C GLY A 44 15.44 -14.64 15.80
N HIS A 45 15.02 -15.83 16.25
CA HIS A 45 15.22 -16.30 17.61
C HIS A 45 16.48 -17.19 17.65
N CYS A 46 17.51 -16.77 18.39
CA CYS A 46 18.77 -17.50 18.51
C CYS A 46 18.91 -18.10 19.92
N LEU A 47 19.33 -19.35 19.98
CA LEU A 47 19.59 -20.09 21.22
C LEU A 47 21.00 -20.68 21.18
N ARG A 48 21.79 -20.50 22.22
CA ARG A 48 22.99 -21.30 22.44
C ARG A 48 22.62 -22.59 23.17
N TYR A 49 23.05 -23.72 22.63
CA TYR A 49 22.94 -25.03 23.24
C TYR A 49 24.27 -25.43 23.86
N THR A 50 24.26 -25.85 25.13
CA THR A 50 25.37 -26.58 25.76
C THR A 50 24.98 -28.05 25.86
N LEU A 51 25.80 -28.93 25.30
CA LEU A 51 25.50 -30.36 25.13
C LEU A 51 26.30 -31.21 26.13
N ASP A 52 25.63 -32.16 26.76
CA ASP A 52 26.27 -33.24 27.51
C ASP A 52 26.54 -34.40 26.53
N VAL A 53 27.81 -34.64 26.24
CA VAL A 53 28.24 -35.57 25.17
C VAL A 53 29.01 -36.75 25.77
N THR A 54 28.70 -37.97 25.31
CA THR A 54 29.42 -39.21 25.65
C THR A 54 29.82 -39.98 24.39
N GLY A 55 30.88 -40.78 24.45
CA GLY A 55 31.42 -41.51 23.29
C GLY A 55 32.20 -40.62 22.31
N GLY A 56 32.58 -41.19 21.16
CA GLY A 56 33.43 -40.55 20.16
C GLY A 56 34.90 -40.39 20.59
N ASP A 57 35.64 -39.60 19.82
CA ASP A 57 37.08 -39.32 20.02
C ASP A 57 37.35 -38.02 20.82
N GLY A 58 36.30 -37.37 21.32
CA GLY A 58 36.37 -36.09 22.03
C GLY A 58 36.41 -34.85 21.12
N SER A 59 36.33 -35.00 19.79
CA SER A 59 36.34 -33.87 18.84
C SER A 59 34.98 -33.17 18.66
N ALA A 60 33.90 -33.76 19.18
CA ALA A 60 32.56 -33.23 18.97
C ALA A 60 32.33 -31.90 19.72
N PRO A 61 31.64 -30.94 19.09
CA PRO A 61 31.32 -29.67 19.74
C PRO A 61 30.39 -29.91 20.92
N THR A 62 30.73 -29.31 22.06
CA THR A 62 29.86 -29.26 23.26
C THR A 62 28.98 -28.02 23.29
N ARG A 63 29.14 -27.12 22.30
CA ARG A 63 28.34 -25.91 22.15
C ARG A 63 27.95 -25.67 20.70
N LEU A 64 26.69 -25.34 20.48
CA LEU A 64 26.11 -25.04 19.16
C LEU A 64 25.13 -23.88 19.29
N VAL A 65 24.83 -23.22 18.18
CA VAL A 65 23.83 -22.15 18.09
C VAL A 65 22.69 -22.59 17.19
N GLY A 66 21.46 -22.56 17.71
CA GLY A 66 20.25 -22.71 16.92
C GLY A 66 19.65 -21.37 16.52
N LYS A 67 19.18 -21.25 15.28
CA LYS A 67 18.44 -20.07 14.80
C LYS A 67 17.10 -20.49 14.22
N PHE A 68 16.05 -19.78 14.63
CA PHE A 68 14.63 -20.09 14.35
C PHE A 68 13.87 -18.80 13.98
N PRO A 69 12.62 -18.89 13.47
CA PRO A 69 11.78 -17.72 13.24
C PRO A 69 11.62 -16.87 14.51
N ALA A 70 11.50 -15.54 14.35
CA ALA A 70 11.23 -14.64 15.47
C ALA A 70 9.96 -15.05 16.22
N LEU A 71 9.94 -14.94 17.55
CA LEU A 71 8.77 -15.28 18.36
C LEU A 71 7.58 -14.33 18.10
N ASP A 72 7.86 -13.04 17.85
CA ASP A 72 6.87 -12.04 17.49
C ASP A 72 6.31 -12.26 16.07
N ALA A 73 4.99 -12.23 15.93
CA ALA A 73 4.33 -12.52 14.66
C ALA A 73 4.58 -11.46 13.58
N LYS A 74 4.75 -10.18 13.94
CA LYS A 74 5.03 -9.11 12.97
C LYS A 74 6.45 -9.22 12.42
N SER A 75 7.40 -9.49 13.31
CA SER A 75 8.82 -9.70 12.98
C SER A 75 8.99 -10.94 12.10
N ARG A 76 8.32 -12.05 12.45
CA ARG A 76 8.28 -13.26 11.63
C ARG A 76 7.69 -13.04 10.24
N MET A 77 6.56 -12.32 10.16
CA MET A 77 5.97 -11.95 8.87
C MET A 77 6.92 -11.09 8.03
N SER A 78 7.63 -10.16 8.66
CA SER A 78 8.61 -9.31 7.99
C SER A 78 9.78 -10.12 7.43
N GLY A 79 10.32 -11.06 8.20
CA GLY A 79 11.40 -11.96 7.75
C GLY A 79 11.00 -12.83 6.56
N VAL A 80 9.73 -13.27 6.49
CA VAL A 80 9.18 -13.99 5.32
C VAL A 80 9.01 -13.06 4.12
N LEU A 81 8.43 -11.87 4.32
CA LEU A 81 8.14 -10.91 3.26
C LEU A 81 9.42 -10.40 2.58
N LEU A 82 10.45 -10.12 3.39
CA LEU A 82 11.76 -9.65 2.92
C LEU A 82 12.71 -10.81 2.57
N THR A 83 12.24 -12.06 2.62
CA THR A 83 13.00 -13.27 2.28
C THR A 83 14.26 -13.51 3.13
N ASN A 84 14.37 -12.88 4.30
CA ASN A 84 15.54 -12.99 5.18
C ASN A 84 15.83 -14.43 5.59
N TYR A 85 14.79 -15.18 5.99
CA TYR A 85 14.92 -16.58 6.40
C TYR A 85 15.34 -17.48 5.24
N LEU A 86 14.75 -17.26 4.08
CA LEU A 86 15.07 -18.01 2.87
C LEU A 86 16.53 -17.79 2.46
N ARG A 87 17.01 -16.55 2.50
CA ARG A 87 18.40 -16.20 2.16
C ARG A 87 19.40 -16.84 3.10
N GLU A 88 19.19 -16.73 4.40
CA GLU A 88 20.14 -17.26 5.39
C GLU A 88 20.22 -18.79 5.31
N VAL A 89 19.08 -19.47 5.26
CA VAL A 89 19.06 -20.94 5.14
C VAL A 89 19.68 -21.40 3.83
N SER A 90 19.36 -20.74 2.72
CA SER A 90 19.89 -21.09 1.41
C SER A 90 21.38 -20.76 1.29
N PHE A 91 21.90 -19.75 1.98
CA PHE A 91 23.34 -19.52 2.07
C PHE A 91 24.07 -20.71 2.68
N TYR A 92 23.67 -21.15 3.88
CA TYR A 92 24.33 -22.27 4.55
C TYR A 92 24.14 -23.60 3.81
N ARG A 93 22.97 -23.81 3.20
CA ARG A 93 22.67 -25.05 2.48
C ARG A 93 23.33 -25.11 1.11
N ASP A 94 23.33 -24.01 0.36
CA ASP A 94 23.60 -24.02 -1.08
C ASP A 94 24.88 -23.26 -1.47
N LEU A 95 25.35 -22.30 -0.66
CA LEU A 95 26.48 -21.42 -1.02
C LEU A 95 27.71 -21.52 -0.10
N GLN A 96 27.57 -21.94 1.16
CA GLN A 96 28.70 -21.97 2.11
C GLN A 96 29.92 -22.74 1.56
N ALA A 97 29.70 -23.87 0.89
CA ALA A 97 30.79 -24.68 0.33
C ALA A 97 31.46 -24.07 -0.92
N ARG A 98 30.88 -23.02 -1.51
CA ARG A 98 31.40 -22.33 -2.70
C ARG A 98 32.30 -21.14 -2.37
N VAL A 99 32.36 -20.73 -1.10
CA VAL A 99 33.10 -19.55 -0.64
C VAL A 99 34.13 -19.96 0.40
N SER A 100 35.19 -19.15 0.56
CA SER A 100 36.28 -19.41 1.52
C SER A 100 36.28 -18.45 2.72
N ILE A 101 35.35 -17.49 2.75
CA ILE A 101 35.12 -16.63 3.92
C ILE A 101 34.79 -17.46 5.16
N ARG A 102 35.39 -17.14 6.32
CA ARG A 102 35.15 -17.88 7.54
C ARG A 102 33.73 -17.65 8.05
N THR A 103 32.94 -18.72 8.06
CA THR A 103 31.57 -18.77 8.56
C THR A 103 31.42 -19.88 9.59
N PRO A 104 30.44 -19.84 10.51
CA PRO A 104 30.16 -20.96 11.40
C PRO A 104 29.93 -22.25 10.60
N ARG A 105 30.51 -23.38 11.03
CA ARG A 105 30.15 -24.68 10.45
C ARG A 105 28.65 -24.95 10.63
N CYS A 106 27.96 -25.31 9.55
CA CYS A 106 26.54 -25.65 9.59
C CYS A 106 26.33 -27.17 9.79
N TYR A 107 25.55 -27.53 10.80
CA TYR A 107 25.17 -28.91 11.15
C TYR A 107 23.76 -29.25 10.68
N TYR A 108 22.91 -28.25 10.48
CA TYR A 108 21.55 -28.42 9.97
C TYR A 108 21.04 -27.10 9.38
N ALA A 109 20.38 -27.18 8.23
CA ALA A 109 19.71 -26.03 7.60
C ALA A 109 18.49 -26.50 6.82
N ASP A 110 17.30 -26.08 7.25
CA ASP A 110 16.04 -26.44 6.58
C ASP A 110 14.98 -25.34 6.73
N ILE A 111 14.09 -25.25 5.74
CA ILE A 111 13.07 -24.19 5.64
C ILE A 111 11.82 -24.69 4.90
N GLU A 112 10.65 -24.31 5.40
CA GLU A 112 9.39 -24.54 4.71
C GLU A 112 9.07 -23.34 3.80
N GLY A 113 9.01 -23.54 2.48
CA GLY A 113 8.66 -22.47 1.52
C GLY A 113 9.55 -21.23 1.67
N ARG A 114 8.94 -20.07 1.99
CA ARG A 114 9.65 -18.79 2.24
C ARG A 114 9.97 -18.52 3.72
N GLY A 115 9.64 -19.44 4.62
CA GLY A 115 10.01 -19.36 6.04
C GLY A 115 8.91 -19.13 7.10
N PRO A 116 7.63 -19.57 6.97
CA PRO A 116 6.77 -19.71 8.15
C PRO A 116 7.41 -20.60 9.24
N ALA A 117 8.27 -21.54 8.85
CA ALA A 117 9.14 -22.34 9.73
C ALA A 117 10.53 -22.52 9.09
N PHE A 118 11.59 -22.41 9.90
CA PHE A 118 12.95 -22.80 9.52
C PHE A 118 13.76 -23.18 10.77
N ALA A 119 14.86 -23.89 10.58
CA ALA A 119 15.85 -24.07 11.64
C ALA A 119 17.27 -24.17 11.06
N LEU A 120 18.21 -23.48 11.71
CA LEU A 120 19.65 -23.61 11.51
C LEU A 120 20.30 -24.13 12.79
N LEU A 121 21.31 -24.98 12.65
CA LEU A 121 22.20 -25.40 13.75
C LEU A 121 23.65 -25.15 13.33
N LEU A 122 24.33 -24.27 14.07
CA LEU A 122 25.61 -23.69 13.69
C LEU A 122 26.67 -23.89 14.80
N GLU A 123 27.94 -23.85 14.43
CA GLU A 123 29.09 -23.75 15.34
C GLU A 123 29.00 -22.50 16.25
N ASP A 124 29.35 -22.64 17.53
CA ASP A 124 29.32 -21.53 18.52
C ASP A 124 30.45 -20.50 18.36
N LEU A 125 31.56 -20.88 17.69
CA LEU A 125 32.75 -20.05 17.45
C LEU A 125 33.46 -19.52 18.70
N ALA A 126 33.16 -20.06 19.89
CA ALA A 126 33.89 -19.72 21.09
C ALA A 126 35.39 -20.04 20.94
N PRO A 127 36.29 -19.17 21.45
CA PRO A 127 36.01 -18.03 22.34
C PRO A 127 36.00 -16.66 21.62
N ALA A 128 35.77 -16.63 20.31
CA ALA A 128 35.62 -15.37 19.57
C ALA A 128 34.45 -14.55 20.13
N ARG A 129 34.57 -13.22 20.08
CA ARG A 129 33.61 -12.28 20.67
C ARG A 129 33.01 -11.38 19.61
N GLN A 130 31.75 -10.99 19.81
CA GLN A 130 31.08 -10.05 18.92
C GLN A 130 31.82 -8.71 18.89
N GLY A 131 32.05 -8.17 17.70
CA GLY A 131 32.54 -6.80 17.54
C GLY A 131 31.53 -5.77 18.05
N ASP A 132 32.00 -4.57 18.39
CA ASP A 132 31.13 -3.48 18.86
C ASP A 132 31.09 -2.33 17.85
N GLN A 133 29.95 -2.19 17.18
CA GLN A 133 29.74 -1.14 16.18
C GLN A 133 29.85 0.29 16.75
N LEU A 134 29.54 0.49 18.04
CA LEU A 134 29.65 1.82 18.66
C LEU A 134 31.12 2.16 18.94
N GLN A 135 31.87 1.20 19.50
CA GLN A 135 33.28 1.40 19.82
C GLN A 135 34.14 1.53 18.55
N GLY A 136 33.79 0.80 17.49
CA GLY A 136 34.64 0.64 16.32
C GLY A 136 35.74 -0.39 16.56
N CYS A 137 36.73 -0.43 15.66
CA CYS A 137 37.83 -1.41 15.70
C CYS A 137 39.17 -0.75 15.37
N THR A 138 40.26 -1.50 15.57
CA THR A 138 41.61 -1.06 15.19
C THR A 138 41.86 -1.29 13.70
N PRO A 139 42.88 -0.63 13.09
CA PRO A 139 43.27 -0.89 11.71
C PRO A 139 43.60 -2.37 11.42
N GLU A 140 44.16 -3.11 12.37
CA GLU A 140 44.51 -4.53 12.20
C GLU A 140 43.26 -5.41 12.12
N VAL A 141 42.26 -5.14 12.95
CA VAL A 141 40.95 -5.82 12.87
C VAL A 141 40.25 -5.44 11.57
N ALA A 142 40.35 -4.17 11.17
CA ALA A 142 39.73 -3.70 9.94
C ALA A 142 40.32 -4.38 8.70
N ASP A 143 41.66 -4.49 8.64
CA ASP A 143 42.36 -5.19 7.58
C ASP A 143 41.97 -6.69 7.56
N ALA A 144 41.99 -7.36 8.71
CA ALA A 144 41.62 -8.77 8.80
C ALA A 144 40.17 -9.04 8.34
N ALA A 145 39.23 -8.17 8.70
CA ALA A 145 37.84 -8.26 8.26
C ALA A 145 37.70 -8.02 6.74
N VAL A 146 38.36 -7.00 6.19
CA VAL A 146 38.34 -6.76 4.75
C VAL A 146 39.00 -7.93 3.97
N GLN A 147 40.04 -8.55 4.51
CA GLN A 147 40.64 -9.75 3.89
C GLN A 147 39.69 -10.97 3.91
N GLN A 148 38.79 -11.09 4.89
CA GLN A 148 37.74 -12.12 4.86
C GLN A 148 36.78 -11.94 3.67
N LEU A 149 36.48 -10.69 3.28
CA LEU A 149 35.62 -10.42 2.13
C LEU A 149 36.21 -10.93 0.81
N VAL A 150 37.53 -11.04 0.68
CA VAL A 150 38.15 -11.67 -0.50
C VAL A 150 37.65 -13.11 -0.66
N GLY A 151 37.49 -13.84 0.44
CA GLY A 151 36.99 -15.21 0.43
C GLY A 151 35.49 -15.35 0.09
N LEU A 152 34.73 -14.25 0.14
CA LEU A 152 33.34 -14.19 -0.33
C LEU A 152 33.29 -13.74 -1.81
N HIS A 153 34.05 -12.68 -2.11
CA HIS A 153 33.95 -11.97 -3.38
C HIS A 153 34.69 -12.68 -4.51
N ALA A 154 35.92 -13.17 -4.29
CA ALA A 154 36.70 -13.79 -5.35
C ALA A 154 36.04 -15.04 -5.96
N PRO A 155 35.53 -16.01 -5.17
CA PRO A 155 34.92 -17.23 -5.71
C PRO A 155 33.60 -16.99 -6.46
N SER A 156 32.96 -15.85 -6.21
CA SER A 156 31.65 -15.49 -6.80
C SER A 156 31.73 -14.34 -7.79
N PHE A 157 32.95 -13.85 -8.10
CA PHE A 157 33.16 -12.67 -8.91
C PHE A 157 32.70 -12.92 -10.35
N CYS A 158 31.71 -12.14 -10.78
CA CYS A 158 31.04 -12.24 -12.08
C CYS A 158 30.59 -13.67 -12.45
N ASP A 159 30.26 -14.49 -11.44
CA ASP A 159 29.79 -15.86 -11.68
C ASP A 159 28.37 -15.84 -12.23
N ALA A 160 28.24 -16.07 -13.53
CA ALA A 160 26.96 -16.08 -14.23
C ALA A 160 25.99 -17.18 -13.72
N SER A 161 26.47 -18.25 -13.08
CA SER A 161 25.60 -19.29 -12.50
C SER A 161 24.77 -18.81 -11.31
N LEU A 162 25.11 -17.65 -10.73
CA LEU A 162 24.35 -17.03 -9.65
C LEU A 162 23.22 -16.13 -10.15
N LEU A 163 23.24 -15.75 -11.43
CA LEU A 163 22.18 -14.96 -12.06
C LEU A 163 20.94 -15.83 -12.25
N GLY A 164 19.76 -15.27 -11.97
CA GLY A 164 18.48 -15.98 -12.09
C GLY A 164 18.20 -17.00 -10.98
N VAL A 165 19.05 -17.13 -9.96
CA VAL A 165 18.71 -17.91 -8.75
C VAL A 165 17.61 -17.18 -7.99
N ASP A 166 16.38 -17.70 -8.01
CA ASP A 166 15.18 -17.01 -7.52
C ASP A 166 15.34 -16.34 -6.15
N TRP A 167 15.91 -17.00 -5.14
CA TRP A 167 16.00 -16.38 -3.81
C TRP A 167 17.15 -15.36 -3.66
N LEU A 168 18.12 -15.40 -4.57
CA LEU A 168 19.35 -14.59 -4.56
C LEU A 168 19.25 -13.39 -5.53
N ASP A 169 18.57 -13.57 -6.67
CA ASP A 169 18.45 -12.62 -7.79
C ASP A 169 16.99 -12.35 -8.22
N ALA A 170 15.94 -12.90 -7.59
CA ALA A 170 14.56 -12.56 -7.98
C ALA A 170 14.30 -11.06 -7.87
N GLY A 171 14.19 -10.44 -9.05
CA GLY A 171 13.82 -9.05 -9.19
C GLY A 171 14.87 -8.10 -8.60
N SER A 172 16.16 -8.31 -8.86
CA SER A 172 17.20 -7.34 -8.49
C SER A 172 16.84 -5.90 -8.88
N SER A 173 16.13 -5.68 -10.00
CA SER A 173 15.53 -4.38 -10.33
C SER A 173 14.39 -3.95 -9.39
N SER A 174 13.48 -4.83 -8.99
CA SER A 174 12.35 -4.55 -8.09
C SER A 174 12.79 -4.28 -6.65
N LEU A 175 13.75 -5.04 -6.14
CA LEU A 175 14.32 -4.84 -4.80
C LEU A 175 15.20 -3.59 -4.73
N GLN A 176 15.98 -3.29 -5.78
CA GLN A 176 16.72 -2.03 -5.87
C GLN A 176 15.78 -0.82 -5.98
N GLN A 177 14.71 -0.93 -6.78
CA GLN A 177 13.65 0.09 -6.85
C GLN A 177 12.96 0.29 -5.49
N LEU A 178 12.66 -0.80 -4.78
CA LEU A 178 12.10 -0.76 -3.44
C LEU A 178 13.07 -0.11 -2.45
N GLY A 179 14.35 -0.48 -2.47
CA GLY A 179 15.39 0.12 -1.64
C GLY A 179 15.51 1.63 -1.86
N ARG A 180 15.50 2.08 -3.13
CA ARG A 180 15.48 3.51 -3.49
C ARG A 180 14.23 4.21 -2.97
N ALA A 181 13.06 3.61 -3.14
CA ALA A 181 11.80 4.17 -2.65
C ALA A 181 11.77 4.26 -1.12
N LEU A 182 12.29 3.24 -0.42
CA LEU A 182 12.40 3.21 1.04
C LEU A 182 13.39 4.25 1.54
N TYR A 183 14.55 4.39 0.90
CA TYR A 183 15.53 5.43 1.25
C TYR A 183 14.90 6.82 1.13
N ARG A 184 14.37 7.15 -0.04
CA ARG A 184 13.75 8.46 -0.31
C ARG A 184 12.56 8.74 0.61
N TYR A 185 11.82 7.71 1.01
CA TYR A 185 10.78 7.87 2.01
C TYR A 185 11.36 8.16 3.39
N ASN A 186 12.33 7.36 3.85
CA ASN A 186 12.78 7.36 5.23
C ASN A 186 13.77 8.49 5.54
N VAL A 187 14.41 9.09 4.52
CA VAL A 187 15.43 10.14 4.69
C VAL A 187 14.93 11.31 5.55
N ARG A 188 13.70 11.79 5.33
CA ARG A 188 13.11 12.86 6.17
C ARG A 188 12.91 12.44 7.62
N GLY A 189 12.54 11.19 7.85
CA GLY A 189 12.36 10.63 9.19
C GLY A 189 13.69 10.54 9.94
N VAL A 190 14.74 10.10 9.26
CA VAL A 190 16.11 10.03 9.80
C VAL A 190 16.64 11.43 10.11
N LEU A 191 16.51 12.38 9.18
CA LEU A 191 16.94 13.76 9.40
C LEU A 191 16.17 14.44 10.53
N LYS A 192 14.88 14.14 10.69
CA LYS A 192 14.11 14.62 11.85
C LYS A 192 14.57 13.98 13.16
N ARG A 193 14.93 12.69 13.12
CA ARG A 193 15.21 11.89 14.31
C ARG A 193 16.63 12.11 14.84
N TYR A 194 17.61 12.21 13.95
CA TYR A 194 19.03 12.30 14.29
C TYR A 194 19.67 13.62 13.84
N GLY A 195 18.89 14.56 13.28
CA GLY A 195 19.41 15.82 12.72
C GLY A 195 20.19 16.67 13.72
N ASP A 196 19.79 16.66 15.00
CA ASP A 196 20.49 17.39 16.06
C ASP A 196 21.89 16.81 16.37
N GLU A 197 22.13 15.56 15.98
CA GLU A 197 23.42 14.88 16.12
C GLU A 197 24.26 14.95 14.82
N LEU A 198 23.72 15.50 13.73
CA LEU A 198 24.41 15.59 12.44
C LEU A 198 24.91 17.02 12.22
N THR A 199 26.08 17.13 11.60
CA THR A 199 26.53 18.40 11.01
C THR A 199 25.72 18.73 9.76
N ALA A 200 25.73 20.00 9.34
CA ALA A 200 24.93 20.44 8.19
C ALA A 200 25.31 19.72 6.89
N ASP A 201 26.61 19.53 6.62
CA ASP A 201 27.08 18.82 5.43
C ASP A 201 26.76 17.32 5.47
N GLU A 202 26.76 16.70 6.66
CA GLU A 202 26.30 15.31 6.83
C GLU A 202 24.81 15.16 6.55
N ALA A 203 23.98 16.06 7.08
CA ALA A 203 22.55 16.08 6.80
C ALA A 203 22.26 16.31 5.31
N ASP A 204 23.01 17.23 4.67
CA ASP A 204 22.86 17.55 3.25
C ASP A 204 23.22 16.38 2.35
N ILE A 205 24.32 15.64 2.61
CA ILE A 205 24.69 14.50 1.78
C ILE A 205 23.72 13.32 1.93
N ILE A 206 23.19 13.12 3.14
CA ILE A 206 22.12 12.13 3.40
C ILE A 206 20.86 12.50 2.61
N ALA A 207 20.46 13.77 2.61
CA ALA A 207 19.33 14.25 1.83
C ALA A 207 19.56 14.07 0.32
N LEU A 208 20.73 14.51 -0.16
CA LEU A 208 21.11 14.53 -1.57
C LEU A 208 21.16 13.13 -2.17
N ALA A 209 21.65 12.14 -1.43
CA ALA A 209 21.66 10.74 -1.85
C ALA A 209 20.24 10.27 -2.25
N GLY A 210 19.21 10.66 -1.48
CA GLY A 210 17.82 10.30 -1.74
C GLY A 210 17.20 10.96 -2.97
N GLU A 211 17.83 11.98 -3.54
CA GLU A 211 17.40 12.69 -4.74
C GLU A 211 18.03 12.12 -6.04
N SER A 212 19.03 11.23 -5.92
CA SER A 212 19.73 10.68 -7.08
C SER A 212 18.85 9.73 -7.91
N THR A 213 18.80 9.95 -9.23
CA THR A 213 18.09 9.09 -10.19
C THR A 213 18.82 7.80 -10.53
N ARG A 214 20.15 7.78 -10.40
CA ARG A 214 20.97 6.57 -10.51
C ARG A 214 21.66 6.40 -9.18
N HIS A 215 21.24 5.43 -8.39
CA HIS A 215 21.75 5.33 -7.03
C HIS A 215 23.08 4.56 -7.03
N PRO A 216 24.15 5.04 -6.36
CA PRO A 216 25.47 4.40 -6.33
C PRO A 216 25.55 2.94 -5.84
N PHE A 217 24.47 2.37 -5.31
CA PHE A 217 24.41 0.97 -4.84
C PHE A 217 23.66 0.03 -5.82
N GLU A 218 23.31 0.49 -7.02
CA GLU A 218 22.85 -0.40 -8.09
C GLU A 218 23.94 -1.41 -8.43
N ARG A 219 23.57 -2.68 -8.62
CA ARG A 219 24.52 -3.73 -9.02
C ARG A 219 25.07 -3.38 -10.40
N PRO A 220 26.38 -3.17 -10.58
CA PRO A 220 26.95 -2.97 -11.89
C PRO A 220 26.90 -4.27 -12.69
N GLU A 221 26.68 -4.17 -14.01
CA GLU A 221 26.68 -5.34 -14.89
C GLU A 221 28.08 -5.93 -15.07
N SER A 222 29.12 -5.10 -14.97
CA SER A 222 30.51 -5.44 -15.27
C SER A 222 31.33 -5.99 -14.09
N ALA A 223 30.88 -5.82 -12.84
CA ALA A 223 31.64 -6.20 -11.65
C ALA A 223 30.72 -6.50 -10.45
N PHE A 224 30.17 -7.71 -10.39
CA PHE A 224 29.31 -8.15 -9.28
C PHE A 224 29.84 -9.40 -8.59
N SER A 225 29.48 -9.63 -7.34
CA SER A 225 29.74 -10.86 -6.59
C SER A 225 28.61 -11.14 -5.61
N LEU A 226 28.69 -12.24 -4.87
CA LEU A 226 27.97 -12.36 -3.60
C LEU A 226 28.46 -11.23 -2.68
N VAL A 227 27.52 -10.57 -2.00
CA VAL A 227 27.79 -9.58 -0.96
C VAL A 227 26.94 -9.90 0.25
N HIS A 228 27.50 -9.69 1.44
CA HIS A 228 26.82 -9.85 2.72
C HIS A 228 25.75 -8.76 2.93
N TYR A 229 26.00 -7.54 2.44
CA TYR A 229 25.10 -6.37 2.45
C TYR A 229 24.81 -5.76 3.84
N ASP A 230 24.94 -6.53 4.92
CA ASP A 230 25.01 -6.02 6.30
C ASP A 230 26.37 -6.36 6.98
N TYR A 231 27.48 -6.13 6.27
CA TYR A 231 28.84 -6.42 6.76
C TYR A 231 29.34 -5.37 7.75
N ARG A 232 29.10 -5.58 9.05
CA ARG A 232 29.43 -4.63 10.14
C ARG A 232 29.93 -5.35 11.38
N LEU A 233 30.57 -4.62 12.32
CA LEU A 233 31.22 -5.22 13.51
C LEU A 233 30.29 -6.08 14.36
N ASP A 234 29.03 -5.65 14.55
CA ASP A 234 28.04 -6.41 15.31
C ASP A 234 27.73 -7.80 14.67
N ASN A 235 28.07 -8.01 13.39
CA ASN A 235 27.91 -9.28 12.66
C ASN A 235 29.23 -10.05 12.48
N LEU A 236 30.31 -9.62 13.14
CA LEU A 236 31.61 -10.30 13.15
C LEU A 236 31.90 -10.87 14.54
N LEU A 237 32.43 -12.09 14.58
CA LEU A 237 33.05 -12.67 15.77
C LEU A 237 34.57 -12.63 15.63
N LEU A 238 35.21 -11.93 16.56
CA LEU A 238 36.63 -11.58 16.57
C LEU A 238 37.40 -12.43 17.58
N ASP A 239 38.53 -12.98 17.16
CA ASP A 239 39.53 -13.61 18.02
C ASP A 239 40.86 -12.84 17.93
N GLU A 240 41.00 -11.82 18.76
CA GLU A 240 42.20 -10.98 18.81
C GLU A 240 43.41 -11.65 19.47
N ARG A 241 43.30 -12.93 19.87
CA ARG A 241 44.43 -13.70 20.43
C ARG A 241 45.34 -14.25 19.33
N THR A 242 44.91 -14.19 18.07
CA THR A 242 45.72 -14.56 16.90
C THR A 242 46.29 -13.32 16.23
N SER A 243 47.37 -13.49 15.47
CA SER A 243 47.95 -12.45 14.62
C SER A 243 48.11 -12.99 13.19
N PRO A 244 47.37 -12.47 12.19
CA PRO A 244 46.33 -11.43 12.31
C PRO A 244 45.12 -11.89 13.16
N PRO A 245 44.27 -10.95 13.63
CA PRO A 245 43.04 -11.29 14.36
C PRO A 245 42.14 -12.24 13.56
N GLY A 246 41.60 -13.26 14.23
CA GLY A 246 40.64 -14.18 13.63
C GLY A 246 39.30 -13.47 13.44
N VAL A 247 38.67 -13.63 12.29
CA VAL A 247 37.36 -13.03 11.98
C VAL A 247 36.45 -14.11 11.40
N ALA A 248 35.26 -14.26 11.99
CA ALA A 248 34.20 -15.11 11.47
C ALA A 248 32.91 -14.30 11.27
N VAL A 249 32.22 -14.56 10.17
CA VAL A 249 31.08 -13.76 9.71
C VAL A 249 29.77 -14.51 9.96
N VAL A 250 28.82 -13.82 10.60
CA VAL A 250 27.50 -14.36 10.93
C VAL A 250 26.40 -13.47 10.34
N ASP A 251 25.16 -13.96 10.40
CA ASP A 251 23.94 -13.25 9.96
C ASP A 251 23.79 -13.02 8.44
N TRP A 252 23.68 -14.12 7.70
CA TRP A 252 23.59 -14.13 6.23
C TRP A 252 22.17 -13.83 5.68
N GLN A 253 21.34 -13.14 6.45
CA GLN A 253 19.94 -12.83 6.10
C GLN A 253 19.78 -11.80 4.97
N SER A 254 20.85 -11.06 4.69
CA SER A 254 20.87 -9.98 3.70
C SER A 254 21.65 -10.30 2.44
N VAL A 255 22.20 -11.53 2.33
CA VAL A 255 23.04 -11.92 1.19
C VAL A 255 22.32 -11.73 -0.14
N VAL A 256 22.99 -11.07 -1.08
CA VAL A 256 22.50 -10.75 -2.43
C VAL A 256 23.66 -10.71 -3.41
N LEU A 257 23.35 -10.54 -4.70
CA LEU A 257 24.33 -10.12 -5.69
C LEU A 257 24.44 -8.59 -5.70
N GLY A 258 25.67 -8.08 -5.63
CA GLY A 258 25.95 -6.65 -5.57
C GLY A 258 27.37 -6.31 -5.98
N ASN A 259 27.73 -5.04 -5.83
CA ASN A 259 29.12 -4.60 -5.99
C ASN A 259 29.93 -5.03 -4.74
N PRO A 260 31.00 -5.83 -4.87
CA PRO A 260 31.81 -6.29 -3.73
C PRO A 260 32.32 -5.16 -2.85
N LEU A 261 32.63 -4.00 -3.42
CA LEU A 261 33.18 -2.87 -2.67
C LEU A 261 32.12 -2.19 -1.80
N GLY A 262 30.83 -2.51 -1.99
CA GLY A 262 29.77 -2.10 -1.08
C GLY A 262 29.98 -2.61 0.34
N ASP A 263 30.40 -3.87 0.53
CA ASP A 263 30.70 -4.43 1.85
C ASP A 263 31.98 -3.85 2.44
N VAL A 264 33.01 -3.65 1.61
CA VAL A 264 34.29 -3.06 2.03
C VAL A 264 34.06 -1.63 2.54
N ALA A 265 33.35 -0.80 1.77
CA ALA A 265 33.07 0.58 2.12
C ALA A 265 32.07 0.71 3.28
N TYR A 266 31.09 -0.20 3.38
CA TYR A 266 30.19 -0.25 4.52
C TYR A 266 30.96 -0.56 5.80
N PHE A 267 31.80 -1.59 5.81
CA PHE A 267 32.55 -1.96 7.00
C PHE A 267 33.58 -0.91 7.40
N LEU A 268 34.40 -0.40 6.47
CA LEU A 268 35.38 0.65 6.80
C LEU A 268 34.70 1.96 7.24
N GLY A 269 33.57 2.29 6.62
CA GLY A 269 32.78 3.47 6.97
C GLY A 269 32.13 3.39 8.34
N ALA A 270 31.70 2.20 8.77
CA ALA A 270 31.05 2.03 10.06
C ALA A 270 32.08 1.71 11.17
N GLY A 271 33.02 0.81 10.89
CA GLY A 271 33.89 0.16 11.86
C GLY A 271 35.11 0.96 12.29
N LEU A 272 35.61 1.89 11.47
CA LEU A 272 36.72 2.77 11.85
C LEU A 272 36.20 4.16 12.22
N ALA A 273 36.83 4.78 13.24
CA ALA A 273 36.61 6.19 13.50
C ALA A 273 37.11 7.03 12.29
N PRO A 274 36.40 8.09 11.85
CA PRO A 274 36.74 8.83 10.64
C PRO A 274 38.20 9.33 10.59
N GLU A 275 38.73 9.79 11.71
CA GLU A 275 40.12 10.24 11.85
C GLU A 275 41.14 9.13 11.65
N VAL A 276 40.82 7.88 12.03
CA VAL A 276 41.68 6.73 11.77
C VAL A 276 41.52 6.27 10.32
N ARG A 277 40.27 6.16 9.84
CA ARG A 277 39.92 5.66 8.50
C ARG A 277 40.68 6.40 7.41
N ARG A 278 40.73 7.73 7.45
CA ARG A 278 41.42 8.58 6.47
C ARG A 278 42.89 8.25 6.26
N HIS A 279 43.55 7.70 7.28
CA HIS A 279 44.97 7.36 7.22
C HIS A 279 45.25 5.95 6.69
N VAL A 280 44.26 5.05 6.72
CA VAL A 280 44.48 3.61 6.47
C VAL A 280 43.63 3.02 5.34
N GLU A 281 42.52 3.66 4.98
CA GLU A 281 41.54 3.06 4.05
C GLU A 281 42.10 2.78 2.66
N HIS A 282 42.90 3.69 2.12
CA HIS A 282 43.50 3.50 0.81
C HIS A 282 44.38 2.25 0.76
N ASP A 283 45.21 2.03 1.80
CA ASP A 283 46.12 0.90 1.87
C ASP A 283 45.39 -0.42 2.14
N ILE A 284 44.32 -0.40 2.95
CA ILE A 284 43.46 -1.57 3.17
C ILE A 284 42.75 -1.97 1.87
N VAL A 285 42.18 -1.01 1.14
CA VAL A 285 41.50 -1.27 -0.14
C VAL A 285 42.50 -1.73 -1.21
N ARG A 286 43.73 -1.21 -1.20
CA ARG A 286 44.83 -1.69 -2.07
C ARG A 286 45.13 -3.15 -1.80
N ARG A 287 45.35 -3.54 -0.54
CA ARG A 287 45.58 -4.95 -0.18
C ARG A 287 44.40 -5.84 -0.51
N TYR A 288 43.18 -5.35 -0.36
CA TYR A 288 41.98 -6.07 -0.80
C TYR A 288 42.01 -6.36 -2.31
N HIS A 289 42.32 -5.35 -3.12
CA HIS A 289 42.45 -5.49 -4.59
C HIS A 289 43.54 -6.49 -4.97
N ASP A 290 44.73 -6.36 -4.39
CA ASP A 290 45.85 -7.25 -4.67
C ASP A 290 45.50 -8.71 -4.30
N SER A 291 44.87 -8.94 -3.15
CA SER A 291 44.39 -10.25 -2.72
C SER A 291 43.29 -10.81 -3.63
N LEU A 292 42.38 -9.96 -4.12
CA LEU A 292 41.32 -10.34 -5.05
C LEU A 292 41.91 -10.83 -6.38
N CYS A 293 42.90 -10.10 -6.91
CA CYS A 293 43.64 -10.50 -8.11
C CYS A 293 44.46 -11.79 -7.89
N ALA A 294 45.14 -11.92 -6.74
CA ALA A 294 45.87 -13.13 -6.39
C ALA A 294 44.97 -14.37 -6.26
N ALA A 295 43.70 -14.17 -5.88
CA ALA A 295 42.67 -15.21 -5.82
C ALA A 295 42.05 -15.57 -7.19
N GLY A 296 42.50 -14.94 -8.28
CA GLY A 296 42.12 -15.29 -9.65
C GLY A 296 41.17 -14.33 -10.36
N VAL A 297 40.81 -13.20 -9.75
CA VAL A 297 39.99 -12.18 -10.43
C VAL A 297 40.83 -11.41 -11.45
N ALA A 298 40.40 -11.46 -12.72
CA ALA A 298 41.06 -10.79 -13.85
C ALA A 298 40.15 -9.71 -14.46
N GLY A 299 40.74 -8.73 -15.14
CA GLY A 299 39.99 -7.65 -15.82
C GLY A 299 39.41 -6.58 -14.90
N TYR A 300 39.83 -6.55 -13.63
CA TYR A 300 39.42 -5.57 -12.63
C TYR A 300 40.65 -4.82 -12.13
N ASP A 301 40.92 -3.64 -12.69
CA ASP A 301 42.09 -2.84 -12.33
C ASP A 301 41.87 -2.02 -11.06
N TRP A 302 42.94 -1.36 -10.62
CA TRP A 302 42.91 -0.56 -9.40
C TRP A 302 41.96 0.64 -9.49
N ASP A 303 41.91 1.31 -10.63
CA ASP A 303 41.12 2.54 -10.77
C ASP A 303 39.62 2.19 -10.71
N ALA A 304 39.20 1.09 -11.35
CA ALA A 304 37.86 0.55 -11.22
C ALA A 304 37.54 0.15 -9.77
N CYS A 305 38.47 -0.53 -9.09
CA CYS A 305 38.31 -0.92 -7.69
C CYS A 305 38.12 0.29 -6.76
N TRP A 306 38.93 1.33 -6.93
CA TRP A 306 38.84 2.53 -6.13
C TRP A 306 37.56 3.32 -6.43
N GLU A 307 37.14 3.41 -7.69
CA GLU A 307 35.86 4.04 -8.05
C GLU A 307 34.67 3.28 -7.44
N ASP A 308 34.69 1.94 -7.49
CA ASP A 308 33.67 1.10 -6.87
C ASP A 308 33.65 1.23 -5.33
N TYR A 309 34.81 1.38 -4.69
CA TYR A 309 34.91 1.72 -3.28
C TYR A 309 34.26 3.07 -2.95
N ARG A 310 34.55 4.11 -3.74
CA ARG A 310 33.91 5.43 -3.58
C ARG A 310 32.39 5.34 -3.75
N ARG A 311 31.90 4.56 -4.72
CA ARG A 311 30.45 4.29 -4.90
C ARG A 311 29.87 3.50 -3.72
N GLY A 312 30.61 2.55 -3.18
CA GLY A 312 30.21 1.71 -2.05
C GLY A 312 29.95 2.47 -0.76
N THR A 313 30.50 3.69 -0.59
CA THR A 313 30.29 4.51 0.62
C THR A 313 28.81 4.80 0.92
N PHE A 314 27.97 4.81 -0.12
CA PHE A 314 26.53 5.00 -0.01
C PHE A 314 25.78 3.77 0.52
N THR A 315 26.34 2.56 0.44
CA THR A 315 25.71 1.33 0.97
C THR A 315 25.41 1.47 2.45
N GLY A 316 26.34 2.04 3.22
CA GLY A 316 26.14 2.29 4.65
C GLY A 316 25.04 3.28 4.97
N LEU A 317 24.87 4.32 4.15
CA LEU A 317 23.74 5.23 4.27
C LEU A 317 22.42 4.50 4.03
N VAL A 318 22.35 3.57 3.07
CA VAL A 318 21.13 2.80 2.79
C VAL A 318 20.70 1.98 3.98
N VAL A 319 21.62 1.17 4.49
CA VAL A 319 21.33 0.29 5.61
C VAL A 319 20.93 1.12 6.82
N THR A 320 21.67 2.20 7.11
CA THR A 320 21.38 3.10 8.24
C THR A 320 20.00 3.77 8.11
N VAL A 321 19.69 4.37 6.95
CA VAL A 321 18.46 5.13 6.74
C VAL A 321 17.22 4.22 6.77
N ILE A 322 17.32 3.04 6.18
CA ILE A 322 16.20 2.10 6.11
C ILE A 322 16.02 1.37 7.45
N ALA A 323 17.08 0.77 7.99
CA ALA A 323 16.97 -0.05 9.20
C ALA A 323 16.57 0.76 10.42
N SER A 324 17.12 1.97 10.59
CA SER A 324 16.81 2.83 11.74
C SER A 324 15.33 3.22 11.86
N MET A 325 14.58 3.17 10.74
CA MET A 325 13.15 3.49 10.69
C MET A 325 12.24 2.26 10.74
N MET A 326 12.80 1.04 10.68
CA MET A 326 12.05 -0.21 10.60
C MET A 326 12.14 -1.07 11.86
N VAL A 327 13.29 -1.05 12.54
CA VAL A 327 13.50 -1.88 13.74
C VAL A 327 12.91 -1.22 14.99
N GLN A 328 12.66 -2.03 16.02
CA GLN A 328 12.20 -1.53 17.32
C GLN A 328 13.24 -0.58 17.91
N GLN A 329 12.78 0.59 18.37
CA GLN A 329 13.64 1.59 18.97
C GLN A 329 14.15 1.13 20.34
N THR A 330 15.44 1.33 20.56
CA THR A 330 16.11 1.11 21.84
C THR A 330 17.18 2.18 22.00
N GLU A 331 17.52 2.55 23.23
CA GLU A 331 18.53 3.59 23.48
C GLU A 331 19.90 3.25 22.85
N ARG A 332 20.36 2.00 22.98
CA ARG A 332 21.59 1.53 22.30
C ARG A 332 21.44 1.58 20.77
N GLY A 333 20.31 1.13 20.25
CA GLY A 333 20.06 1.10 18.81
C GLY A 333 20.05 2.49 18.19
N ASP A 334 19.47 3.47 18.87
CA ASP A 334 19.39 4.86 18.40
C ASP A 334 20.77 5.49 18.37
N ARG A 335 21.56 5.33 19.43
CA ARG A 335 22.96 5.75 19.46
C ARG A 335 23.79 5.11 18.35
N MET A 336 23.56 3.82 18.09
CA MET A 336 24.25 3.08 17.02
C MET A 336 23.90 3.66 15.64
N PHE A 337 22.61 3.87 15.35
CA PHE A 337 22.20 4.42 14.06
C PHE A 337 22.62 5.89 13.87
N ALA A 338 22.63 6.70 14.93
CA ALA A 338 23.18 8.06 14.88
C ALA A 338 24.68 8.03 14.54
N THR A 339 25.46 7.20 15.24
CA THR A 339 26.90 7.01 14.97
C THR A 339 27.14 6.52 13.53
N MET A 340 26.36 5.55 13.06
CA MET A 340 26.46 5.05 11.69
C MET A 340 26.12 6.14 10.66
N ALA A 341 25.08 6.96 10.91
CA ALA A 341 24.69 8.04 10.02
C ALA A 341 25.82 9.07 9.87
N GLN A 342 26.40 9.51 10.99
CA GLN A 342 27.56 10.41 11.01
C GLN A 342 28.75 9.82 10.25
N ARG A 343 29.20 8.61 10.63
CA ARG A 343 30.41 8.02 10.05
C ARG A 343 30.28 7.75 8.55
N HIS A 344 29.12 7.25 8.10
CA HIS A 344 28.87 7.03 6.68
C HIS A 344 28.72 8.33 5.89
N ALA A 345 28.03 9.34 6.42
CA ALA A 345 27.94 10.64 5.75
C ALA A 345 29.34 11.26 5.61
N ARG A 346 30.16 11.21 6.67
CA ARG A 346 31.56 11.65 6.63
C ARG A 346 32.41 10.84 5.65
N HIS A 347 32.16 9.53 5.52
CA HIS A 347 32.82 8.67 4.54
C HIS A 347 32.53 9.09 3.11
N VAL A 348 31.27 9.38 2.79
CA VAL A 348 30.89 9.89 1.46
C VAL A 348 31.57 11.22 1.19
N LEU A 349 31.59 12.13 2.16
CA LEU A 349 32.17 13.47 2.01
C LEU A 349 33.71 13.44 1.86
N ASP A 350 34.41 12.61 2.62
CA ASP A 350 35.88 12.50 2.57
C ASP A 350 36.40 11.95 1.25
N LEU A 351 35.56 11.22 0.49
CA LEU A 351 35.91 10.62 -0.80
C LEU A 351 35.24 11.30 -2.00
N ASP A 352 34.73 12.53 -1.80
CA ASP A 352 34.01 13.32 -2.81
C ASP A 352 32.88 12.52 -3.50
N GLY A 353 32.20 11.67 -2.73
CA GLY A 353 31.19 10.74 -3.26
C GLY A 353 29.97 11.44 -3.86
N ALA A 354 29.71 12.69 -3.49
CA ALA A 354 28.63 13.51 -4.04
C ALA A 354 28.69 13.65 -5.57
N GLU A 355 29.90 13.64 -6.16
CA GLU A 355 30.11 13.74 -7.61
C GLU A 355 29.60 12.49 -8.37
N LEU A 356 29.42 11.38 -7.66
CA LEU A 356 28.93 10.11 -8.20
C LEU A 356 27.40 10.05 -8.24
N LEU A 357 26.70 11.04 -7.67
CA LEU A 357 25.24 11.14 -7.68
C LEU A 357 24.73 11.78 -8.98
N THR A 358 23.60 11.28 -9.48
CA THR A 358 22.93 11.82 -10.67
C THR A 358 21.64 12.51 -10.24
N ILE A 359 21.61 13.85 -10.18
CA ILE A 359 20.41 14.59 -9.74
C ILE A 359 19.61 15.11 -10.95
N PRO A 360 18.32 14.75 -11.11
CA PRO A 360 17.50 15.23 -12.22
C PRO A 360 17.30 16.75 -12.14
N GLY A 361 17.56 17.45 -13.24
CA GLY A 361 17.38 18.90 -13.35
C GLY A 361 18.58 19.76 -12.94
N ASN A 362 19.68 19.16 -12.46
CA ASN A 362 20.84 19.93 -12.02
C ASN A 362 21.79 20.29 -13.19
N LYS A 363 21.34 21.18 -14.08
CA LYS A 363 22.23 21.88 -15.05
C LYS A 363 23.17 22.91 -14.38
N ARG A 364 23.14 23.06 -13.04
CA ARG A 364 23.92 24.07 -12.31
C ARG A 364 25.36 23.66 -11.97
N ALA A 365 25.73 22.38 -12.03
CA ALA A 365 27.10 21.95 -11.69
C ALA A 365 28.14 22.12 -12.82
N ARG A 366 27.75 22.47 -14.06
CA ARG A 366 28.69 22.59 -15.20
C ARG A 366 28.84 23.96 -15.85
N ARG A 367 28.25 25.02 -15.30
CA ARG A 367 28.47 26.40 -15.82
C ARG A 367 28.41 27.43 -14.70
N ARG A 368 29.51 27.59 -13.96
CA ARG A 368 29.86 28.88 -13.37
C ARG A 368 30.71 29.64 -14.38
N HIS A 369 30.07 30.30 -15.33
CA HIS A 369 30.52 31.51 -16.02
C HIS A 369 29.29 32.12 -16.73
N ALA A 370 29.14 33.43 -16.60
CA ALA A 370 28.09 34.31 -17.12
C ALA A 370 26.81 34.46 -16.26
N ALA A 371 26.76 35.61 -15.59
CA ALA A 371 25.57 36.24 -15.01
C ALA A 371 24.61 36.72 -16.11
N VAL A 372 23.33 36.89 -15.76
CA VAL A 372 22.28 37.78 -16.35
C VAL A 372 20.91 37.42 -15.70
N PRO A 373 19.98 38.38 -15.55
CA PRO A 373 19.38 38.68 -14.25
C PRO A 373 17.88 38.38 -14.10
N SER A 374 17.43 38.58 -12.86
CA SER A 374 16.07 38.56 -12.33
C SER A 374 15.03 39.29 -13.18
N GLY A 375 13.90 38.62 -13.42
CA GLY A 375 12.66 39.25 -13.85
C GLY A 375 11.55 38.22 -14.04
N GLN A 376 10.39 38.49 -13.46
CA GLN A 376 9.11 37.76 -13.57
C GLN A 376 8.86 36.66 -12.53
N ALA A 377 8.65 37.10 -11.29
CA ALA A 377 7.81 36.41 -10.31
C ALA A 377 6.73 37.39 -9.84
N GLU A 378 5.79 37.74 -10.71
CA GLU A 378 4.58 38.51 -10.37
C GLU A 378 3.51 38.18 -11.41
N ARG A 379 2.81 37.04 -11.22
CA ARG A 379 1.52 36.67 -11.83
C ARG A 379 1.11 35.26 -11.39
N ALA A 380 0.96 35.03 -10.09
CA ALA A 380 0.33 33.80 -9.58
C ALA A 380 -0.38 33.96 -8.22
N GLU A 381 -0.48 35.17 -7.68
CA GLU A 381 -1.17 35.44 -6.41
C GLU A 381 -2.33 36.42 -6.64
N SER A 382 -3.36 35.96 -7.33
CA SER A 382 -4.65 36.65 -7.35
C SER A 382 -5.73 35.68 -7.82
N ARG A 383 -6.24 34.87 -6.88
CA ARG A 383 -7.59 34.24 -6.85
C ARG A 383 -7.62 33.21 -5.72
N LEU A 384 -7.58 33.69 -4.48
CA LEU A 384 -7.83 32.87 -3.29
C LEU A 384 -8.68 33.67 -2.32
N THR A 385 -9.99 33.69 -2.60
CA THR A 385 -11.07 33.89 -1.62
C THR A 385 -12.36 33.32 -2.23
N LEU A 386 -12.63 32.03 -2.04
CA LEU A 386 -13.98 31.47 -2.17
C LEU A 386 -14.61 31.44 -0.77
N ALA A 387 -14.91 32.63 -0.25
CA ALA A 387 -15.68 32.83 0.98
C ALA A 387 -16.86 33.78 0.68
N GLY A 388 -17.60 33.47 -0.38
CA GLY A 388 -18.90 34.08 -0.71
C GLY A 388 -20.02 33.04 -0.65
N PRO A 389 -21.30 33.46 -0.58
CA PRO A 389 -22.43 32.54 -0.64
C PRO A 389 -22.37 31.69 -1.92
N SER A 390 -22.71 30.40 -1.80
CA SER A 390 -22.76 29.47 -2.94
C SER A 390 -23.69 30.03 -4.03
N PRO A 391 -23.26 30.09 -5.30
CA PRO A 391 -24.13 30.53 -6.40
C PRO A 391 -25.26 29.54 -6.70
N LEU A 392 -25.28 28.37 -6.05
CA LEU A 392 -26.26 27.31 -6.28
C LEU A 392 -27.54 27.59 -5.49
N ARG A 393 -28.68 27.66 -6.21
CA ARG A 393 -30.01 27.93 -5.64
C ARG A 393 -30.56 26.78 -4.78
N PHE A 394 -30.18 25.54 -5.10
CA PHE A 394 -30.70 24.32 -4.49
C PHE A 394 -29.56 23.36 -4.09
N PRO A 395 -28.70 23.73 -3.10
CA PRO A 395 -27.59 22.89 -2.65
C PRO A 395 -28.02 21.49 -2.14
N GLU A 396 -29.27 21.36 -1.69
CA GLU A 396 -29.88 20.12 -1.22
C GLU A 396 -30.42 19.19 -2.33
N LEU A 397 -30.41 19.64 -3.59
CA LEU A 397 -30.86 18.85 -4.73
C LEU A 397 -29.67 18.38 -5.57
N GLY A 398 -29.70 17.11 -5.96
CA GLY A 398 -28.77 16.51 -6.89
C GLY A 398 -29.47 15.99 -8.15
N LEU A 399 -28.70 15.64 -9.18
CA LEU A 399 -29.21 15.02 -10.39
C LEU A 399 -28.37 13.80 -10.77
N TYR A 400 -29.00 12.73 -11.26
CA TYR A 400 -28.29 11.68 -11.98
C TYR A 400 -28.03 12.06 -13.43
N GLY A 401 -26.75 12.19 -13.79
CA GLY A 401 -26.34 12.43 -15.17
C GLY A 401 -26.58 11.21 -16.07
N LEU A 402 -26.88 11.49 -17.33
CA LEU A 402 -27.18 10.53 -18.39
C LEU A 402 -28.33 9.59 -18.00
N ALA A 403 -29.42 10.12 -17.44
CA ALA A 403 -30.57 9.33 -17.04
C ALA A 403 -31.21 8.58 -18.23
N GLY A 404 -31.91 7.47 -17.96
CA GLY A 404 -32.77 6.81 -18.96
C GLY A 404 -32.08 6.01 -20.06
N HIS A 405 -31.17 5.09 -19.72
CA HIS A 405 -30.47 4.23 -20.70
C HIS A 405 -29.76 4.99 -21.83
N ALA A 406 -29.24 6.19 -21.56
CA ALA A 406 -28.42 6.93 -22.53
C ALA A 406 -27.32 6.03 -23.13
N GLU A 407 -27.22 6.03 -24.47
CA GLU A 407 -26.21 5.31 -25.24
C GLU A 407 -25.01 6.19 -25.59
N ASP A 408 -25.20 7.51 -25.56
CA ASP A 408 -24.20 8.51 -25.89
C ASP A 408 -23.71 9.23 -24.60
N PRO A 409 -22.48 8.97 -24.14
CA PRO A 409 -21.95 9.59 -22.94
C PRO A 409 -21.56 11.06 -23.13
N SER A 410 -21.46 11.57 -24.37
CA SER A 410 -21.03 12.96 -24.62
C SER A 410 -22.02 13.99 -24.05
N ARG A 411 -23.30 13.63 -23.98
CA ARG A 411 -24.38 14.46 -23.42
C ARG A 411 -24.14 14.88 -21.98
N LEU A 412 -23.34 14.13 -21.21
CA LEU A 412 -23.05 14.44 -19.82
C LEU A 412 -22.43 15.84 -19.65
N VAL A 413 -21.62 16.28 -20.62
CA VAL A 413 -20.95 17.59 -20.56
C VAL A 413 -21.98 18.72 -20.52
N ASP A 414 -23.00 18.63 -21.38
CA ASP A 414 -24.06 19.63 -21.45
C ASP A 414 -25.01 19.47 -20.26
N GLU A 415 -25.36 18.24 -19.88
CA GLU A 415 -26.20 18.00 -18.71
C GLU A 415 -25.57 18.55 -17.41
N ALA A 416 -24.26 18.44 -17.25
CA ALA A 416 -23.54 18.98 -16.09
C ALA A 416 -23.59 20.51 -16.04
N ARG A 417 -23.44 21.18 -17.19
CA ARG A 417 -23.56 22.65 -17.30
C ARG A 417 -24.97 23.12 -17.01
N GLU A 418 -25.96 22.44 -17.59
CA GLU A 418 -27.37 22.76 -17.37
C GLU A 418 -27.78 22.56 -15.91
N ALA A 419 -27.36 21.45 -15.29
CA ALA A 419 -27.61 21.19 -13.88
C ALA A 419 -27.05 22.30 -12.97
N GLU A 420 -25.82 22.75 -13.23
CA GLU A 420 -25.21 23.88 -12.53
C GLU A 420 -25.95 25.19 -12.78
N ALA A 421 -26.33 25.48 -14.03
CA ALA A 421 -27.08 26.68 -14.39
C ALA A 421 -28.48 26.74 -13.75
N LEU A 422 -29.11 25.57 -13.56
CA LEU A 422 -30.37 25.44 -12.79
C LEU A 422 -30.16 25.59 -11.28
N GLY A 423 -28.90 25.68 -10.82
CA GLY A 423 -28.54 25.89 -9.43
C GLY A 423 -28.58 24.63 -8.56
N LEU A 424 -28.50 23.43 -9.16
CA LEU A 424 -28.45 22.17 -8.40
C LEU A 424 -27.13 22.03 -7.65
N GLY A 425 -27.17 21.41 -6.47
CA GLY A 425 -26.03 21.20 -5.58
C GLY A 425 -25.03 20.15 -6.07
N SER A 426 -25.51 19.09 -6.72
CA SER A 426 -24.65 17.97 -7.15
C SER A 426 -25.11 17.27 -8.42
N ILE A 427 -24.17 16.68 -9.16
CA ILE A 427 -24.43 15.75 -10.26
C ILE A 427 -23.72 14.40 -10.00
N TRP A 428 -24.45 13.32 -10.22
CA TRP A 428 -24.05 11.97 -9.87
C TRP A 428 -23.97 11.06 -11.08
N ILE A 429 -22.86 10.34 -11.21
CA ILE A 429 -22.58 9.43 -12.32
C ILE A 429 -22.59 7.98 -11.83
N SER A 430 -23.38 7.13 -12.46
CA SER A 430 -23.34 5.68 -12.26
C SER A 430 -22.46 4.99 -13.30
N GLU A 431 -21.83 3.89 -12.88
CA GLU A 431 -20.94 3.12 -13.73
C GLU A 431 -21.67 2.03 -14.53
N ARG A 432 -21.45 2.02 -15.85
CA ARG A 432 -21.93 0.98 -16.77
C ARG A 432 -20.87 0.71 -17.84
N PHE A 433 -20.35 -0.51 -17.92
CA PHE A 433 -19.15 -0.82 -18.72
C PHE A 433 -19.34 -0.69 -20.24
N ASP A 434 -20.58 -0.70 -20.71
CA ASP A 434 -20.96 -0.55 -22.11
C ASP A 434 -21.07 0.90 -22.57
N VAL A 435 -21.21 1.87 -21.64
CA VAL A 435 -21.45 3.28 -22.00
C VAL A 435 -20.72 4.31 -21.12
N LYS A 436 -20.62 4.06 -19.81
CA LYS A 436 -20.23 5.05 -18.80
C LYS A 436 -19.12 4.54 -17.89
N ASP A 437 -17.87 4.78 -18.26
CA ASP A 437 -16.75 4.71 -17.32
C ASP A 437 -16.87 5.87 -16.31
N ALA A 438 -16.88 5.54 -15.00
CA ALA A 438 -17.10 6.55 -13.97
C ALA A 438 -15.99 7.62 -13.93
N GLY A 439 -14.72 7.23 -14.09
CA GLY A 439 -13.60 8.16 -13.98
C GLY A 439 -13.54 9.15 -15.14
N VAL A 440 -13.75 8.67 -16.37
CA VAL A 440 -13.79 9.51 -17.58
C VAL A 440 -14.95 10.50 -17.50
N CYS A 441 -16.14 10.02 -17.14
CA CYS A 441 -17.34 10.85 -17.03
C CYS A 441 -17.20 11.91 -15.93
N VAL A 442 -16.66 11.53 -14.76
CA VAL A 442 -16.36 12.47 -13.67
C VAL A 442 -15.36 13.54 -14.14
N GLY A 443 -14.28 13.15 -14.81
CA GLY A 443 -13.30 14.10 -15.35
C GLY A 443 -13.94 15.13 -16.30
N ALA A 444 -14.83 14.67 -17.19
CA ALA A 444 -15.57 15.54 -18.10
C ALA A 444 -16.51 16.50 -17.37
N ALA A 445 -17.28 16.02 -16.39
CA ALA A 445 -18.17 16.84 -15.59
C ALA A 445 -17.41 17.87 -14.72
N CYS A 446 -16.27 17.48 -14.14
CA CYS A 446 -15.39 18.38 -13.39
C CYS A 446 -14.86 19.51 -14.30
N ALA A 447 -14.46 19.20 -15.53
CA ALA A 447 -13.98 20.19 -16.49
C ALA A 447 -15.10 21.11 -17.02
N ALA A 448 -16.34 20.63 -17.06
CA ALA A 448 -17.48 21.36 -17.61
C ALA A 448 -18.13 22.35 -16.62
N THR A 449 -17.79 22.28 -15.33
CA THR A 449 -18.51 22.96 -14.24
C THR A 449 -17.58 23.68 -13.26
N GLN A 450 -18.10 24.64 -12.50
CA GLN A 450 -17.29 25.51 -11.60
C GLN A 450 -17.68 25.43 -10.12
N HIS A 451 -18.90 25.05 -9.79
CA HIS A 451 -19.50 25.17 -8.47
C HIS A 451 -20.25 23.91 -7.99
N ILE A 452 -20.93 23.19 -8.88
CA ILE A 452 -21.69 21.99 -8.56
C ILE A 452 -20.76 20.87 -8.04
N TYR A 453 -21.18 20.10 -7.05
CA TYR A 453 -20.43 18.89 -6.66
C TYR A 453 -20.57 17.80 -7.72
N VAL A 454 -19.48 17.13 -8.06
CA VAL A 454 -19.47 16.00 -8.97
C VAL A 454 -19.20 14.73 -8.16
N GLY A 455 -19.98 13.68 -8.36
CA GLY A 455 -19.76 12.44 -7.62
C GLY A 455 -20.14 11.18 -8.37
N THR A 456 -19.69 10.05 -7.84
CA THR A 456 -20.11 8.72 -8.32
C THR A 456 -21.28 8.20 -7.48
N ALA A 457 -22.30 7.61 -8.10
CA ALA A 457 -23.41 6.96 -7.39
C ALA A 457 -23.91 5.71 -8.15
N ALA A 458 -23.15 4.63 -8.23
CA ALA A 458 -21.85 4.41 -7.60
C ALA A 458 -20.81 3.96 -8.62
N THR A 459 -19.53 4.11 -8.26
CA THR A 459 -18.49 3.17 -8.70
C THR A 459 -18.37 2.05 -7.65
N ASN A 460 -17.37 1.19 -7.79
CA ASN A 460 -17.23 -0.02 -7.00
C ASN A 460 -15.79 -0.22 -6.50
N ILE A 461 -15.63 -1.15 -5.56
CA ILE A 461 -14.35 -1.45 -4.91
C ILE A 461 -13.65 -2.70 -5.47
N ASP A 462 -14.26 -3.37 -6.44
CA ASP A 462 -13.80 -4.65 -6.96
C ASP A 462 -13.19 -4.54 -8.36
N THR A 463 -13.77 -3.76 -9.26
CA THR A 463 -13.36 -3.72 -10.67
C THR A 463 -12.18 -2.79 -10.98
N ARG A 464 -11.72 -2.00 -9.99
CA ARG A 464 -10.49 -1.22 -10.07
C ARG A 464 -9.57 -1.53 -8.90
N HIS A 465 -8.28 -1.67 -9.21
CA HIS A 465 -7.27 -1.82 -8.16
C HIS A 465 -7.33 -0.61 -7.20
N PRO A 466 -7.22 -0.80 -5.87
CA PRO A 466 -7.42 0.29 -4.90
C PRO A 466 -6.57 1.55 -5.18
N LEU A 467 -5.33 1.38 -5.65
CA LEU A 467 -4.45 2.49 -6.02
C LEU A 467 -4.96 3.29 -7.23
N VAL A 468 -5.62 2.62 -8.18
CA VAL A 468 -6.23 3.26 -9.36
C VAL A 468 -7.45 4.07 -8.92
N THR A 469 -8.30 3.52 -8.05
CA THR A 469 -9.44 4.25 -7.47
C THR A 469 -8.97 5.47 -6.66
N ALA A 470 -7.93 5.30 -5.84
CA ALA A 470 -7.35 6.41 -5.07
C ALA A 470 -6.80 7.51 -5.98
N THR A 471 -6.13 7.14 -7.08
CA THR A 471 -5.60 8.08 -8.08
C THR A 471 -6.71 8.81 -8.83
N MET A 472 -7.75 8.08 -9.28
CA MET A 472 -8.92 8.66 -9.94
C MET A 472 -9.60 9.70 -9.05
N ALA A 473 -9.85 9.35 -7.79
CA ALA A 473 -10.51 10.25 -6.85
C ALA A 473 -9.66 11.48 -6.52
N ALA A 474 -8.36 11.31 -6.23
CA ALA A 474 -7.45 12.43 -5.96
C ALA A 474 -7.33 13.37 -7.17
N THR A 475 -7.30 12.82 -8.38
CA THR A 475 -7.27 13.61 -9.62
C THR A 475 -8.58 14.38 -9.80
N ALA A 476 -9.73 13.74 -9.61
CA ALA A 476 -11.04 14.39 -9.71
C ALA A 476 -11.22 15.50 -8.66
N ALA A 477 -10.77 15.29 -7.42
CA ALA A 477 -10.78 16.30 -6.38
C ALA A 477 -9.96 17.53 -6.78
N LYS A 478 -8.71 17.34 -7.24
CA LYS A 478 -7.87 18.47 -7.67
C LYS A 478 -8.40 19.18 -8.92
N LEU A 479 -8.89 18.42 -9.92
CA LEU A 479 -9.47 19.00 -11.14
C LEU A 479 -10.73 19.83 -10.87
N SER A 480 -11.51 19.46 -9.86
CA SER A 480 -12.74 20.15 -9.49
C SER A 480 -12.55 21.22 -8.42
N HIS A 481 -11.32 21.45 -7.93
CA HIS A 481 -11.05 22.29 -6.76
C HIS A 481 -11.81 21.82 -5.50
N GLU A 482 -11.64 20.54 -5.17
CA GLU A 482 -12.22 19.85 -4.00
C GLU A 482 -13.76 19.72 -4.02
N ARG A 483 -14.38 19.77 -5.22
CA ARG A 483 -15.83 19.54 -5.43
C ARG A 483 -16.14 18.11 -5.87
N PHE A 484 -15.35 17.13 -5.45
CA PHE A 484 -15.55 15.73 -5.81
C PHE A 484 -15.98 14.88 -4.62
N ALA A 485 -16.90 13.95 -4.84
CA ALA A 485 -17.33 12.97 -3.84
C ALA A 485 -17.33 11.54 -4.40
N LEU A 486 -16.71 10.61 -3.67
CA LEU A 486 -16.54 9.22 -4.09
C LEU A 486 -17.65 8.33 -3.50
N GLY A 487 -18.72 8.08 -4.26
CA GLY A 487 -19.73 7.10 -3.88
C GLY A 487 -19.37 5.68 -4.33
N LEU A 488 -19.38 4.77 -3.36
CA LEU A 488 -18.90 3.39 -3.47
C LEU A 488 -20.00 2.37 -3.18
N ALA A 489 -20.02 1.31 -3.99
CA ALA A 489 -20.80 0.10 -3.77
C ALA A 489 -19.92 -1.15 -3.82
N ARG A 490 -20.48 -2.31 -3.44
CA ARG A 490 -19.75 -3.60 -3.47
C ARG A 490 -19.49 -4.15 -4.87
N GLY A 491 -20.15 -3.60 -5.90
CA GLY A 491 -20.17 -4.21 -7.22
C GLY A 491 -21.23 -5.33 -7.35
N VAL A 492 -21.27 -5.95 -8.53
CA VAL A 492 -22.24 -7.01 -8.89
C VAL A 492 -21.50 -8.34 -8.89
N ALA A 493 -21.68 -9.15 -7.85
CA ALA A 493 -20.87 -10.36 -7.60
C ALA A 493 -20.74 -11.31 -8.80
N VAL A 494 -21.83 -11.54 -9.56
CA VAL A 494 -21.80 -12.38 -10.77
C VAL A 494 -20.80 -11.84 -11.79
N ARG A 495 -20.81 -10.52 -12.01
CA ARG A 495 -19.88 -9.85 -12.93
C ARG A 495 -18.45 -9.91 -12.42
N SER A 496 -18.23 -9.68 -11.12
CA SER A 496 -16.90 -9.77 -10.50
C SER A 496 -16.28 -11.16 -10.72
N ARG A 497 -17.05 -12.22 -10.49
CA ARG A 497 -16.60 -13.61 -10.74
C ARG A 497 -16.31 -13.89 -12.21
N MET A 498 -17.12 -13.37 -13.13
CA MET A 498 -16.86 -13.48 -14.57
C MET A 498 -15.56 -12.79 -14.98
N MET A 499 -15.13 -11.76 -14.25
CA MET A 499 -13.83 -11.09 -14.43
C MET A 499 -12.68 -11.77 -13.66
N GLY A 500 -12.91 -12.91 -13.01
CA GLY A 500 -11.90 -13.61 -12.20
C GLY A 500 -11.60 -12.95 -10.85
N LEU A 501 -12.48 -12.06 -10.37
CA LEU A 501 -12.31 -11.33 -9.11
C LEU A 501 -13.04 -12.02 -7.95
N SER A 502 -12.52 -11.81 -6.75
CA SER A 502 -13.16 -12.31 -5.51
C SER A 502 -14.41 -11.51 -5.16
N ASP A 503 -15.39 -12.18 -4.55
CA ASP A 503 -16.57 -11.52 -3.97
C ASP A 503 -16.18 -10.55 -2.86
N VAL A 504 -16.94 -9.46 -2.71
CA VAL A 504 -16.67 -8.42 -1.71
C VAL A 504 -17.80 -8.26 -0.68
N SER A 505 -17.41 -8.09 0.57
CA SER A 505 -18.26 -7.94 1.75
C SER A 505 -18.46 -6.47 2.19
N ASN A 506 -19.48 -6.20 3.00
CA ASN A 506 -19.67 -4.86 3.60
C ASN A 506 -18.51 -4.46 4.54
N ALA A 507 -17.84 -5.44 5.17
CA ALA A 507 -16.67 -5.17 6.00
C ALA A 507 -15.47 -4.71 5.16
N GLU A 508 -15.28 -5.29 3.97
CA GLU A 508 -14.26 -4.85 3.01
C GLU A 508 -14.54 -3.45 2.49
N LEU A 509 -15.81 -3.12 2.24
CA LEU A 509 -16.22 -1.78 1.86
C LEU A 509 -15.84 -0.72 2.90
N GLY A 510 -16.06 -1.00 4.20
CA GLY A 510 -15.60 -0.11 5.28
C GLY A 510 -14.07 0.02 5.36
N ARG A 511 -13.34 -1.09 5.24
CA ARG A 511 -11.85 -1.07 5.21
C ARG A 511 -11.30 -0.31 3.99
N PHE A 512 -11.99 -0.39 2.86
CA PHE A 512 -11.60 0.31 1.64
C PHE A 512 -11.62 1.83 1.85
N VAL A 513 -12.65 2.38 2.49
CA VAL A 513 -12.72 3.82 2.82
C VAL A 513 -11.54 4.26 3.69
N THR A 514 -11.26 3.52 4.78
CA THR A 514 -10.11 3.81 5.64
C THR A 514 -8.79 3.75 4.86
N THR A 515 -8.69 2.83 3.90
CA THR A 515 -7.51 2.71 3.03
C THR A 515 -7.38 3.91 2.08
N MET A 516 -8.47 4.36 1.46
CA MET A 516 -8.45 5.53 0.57
C MET A 516 -7.97 6.78 1.33
N ARG A 517 -8.53 7.03 2.52
CA ARG A 517 -8.12 8.18 3.37
C ARG A 517 -6.63 8.15 3.72
N LYS A 518 -6.08 6.98 4.03
CA LYS A 518 -4.65 6.82 4.26
C LYS A 518 -3.83 7.17 3.02
N LEU A 519 -4.19 6.60 1.87
CA LEU A 519 -3.48 6.85 0.62
C LEU A 519 -3.53 8.35 0.24
N TRP A 520 -4.66 9.02 0.44
CA TRP A 520 -4.82 10.45 0.15
C TRP A 520 -4.09 11.40 1.10
N ARG A 521 -3.63 10.90 2.25
CA ARG A 521 -2.74 11.62 3.19
C ARG A 521 -1.26 11.25 2.99
N GLY A 522 -0.94 10.51 1.91
CA GLY A 522 0.40 10.00 1.67
C GLY A 522 0.84 8.91 2.66
N GLU A 523 -0.09 8.36 3.44
CA GLU A 523 0.21 7.28 4.38
C GLU A 523 0.41 5.94 3.64
N ARG A 524 1.19 5.06 4.27
CA ARG A 524 1.46 3.71 3.77
C ARG A 524 0.34 2.75 4.17
N VAL A 525 -0.04 1.86 3.25
CA VAL A 525 -0.90 0.70 3.54
C VAL A 525 -0.16 -0.58 3.19
N LEU A 526 -0.05 -1.49 4.16
CA LEU A 526 0.64 -2.77 4.04
C LEU A 526 -0.36 -3.93 3.98
N ALA A 527 -0.04 -4.95 3.19
CA ALA A 527 -0.79 -6.20 3.10
C ALA A 527 -2.32 -6.01 2.93
N LEU A 528 -2.72 -5.09 2.03
CA LEU A 528 -4.14 -4.85 1.77
C LEU A 528 -4.74 -6.03 1.01
N LYS A 529 -5.71 -6.70 1.62
CA LYS A 529 -6.56 -7.67 0.92
C LYS A 529 -7.65 -6.94 0.14
N SER A 530 -7.76 -7.24 -1.16
CA SER A 530 -8.77 -6.72 -2.06
C SER A 530 -9.28 -7.82 -3.02
N ALA A 531 -10.15 -7.45 -3.96
CA ALA A 531 -10.63 -8.35 -5.01
C ALA A 531 -9.49 -8.92 -5.90
N TYR A 532 -8.32 -8.26 -5.89
CA TYR A 532 -7.11 -8.63 -6.64
C TYR A 532 -6.12 -9.51 -5.85
N GLY A 533 -6.52 -9.98 -4.66
CA GLY A 533 -5.62 -10.67 -3.74
C GLY A 533 -4.98 -9.70 -2.73
N VAL A 534 -3.76 -10.01 -2.29
CA VAL A 534 -3.05 -9.23 -1.27
C VAL A 534 -2.02 -8.32 -1.92
N SER A 535 -2.24 -7.01 -1.86
CA SER A 535 -1.26 -6.00 -2.26
C SER A 535 -0.27 -5.80 -1.10
N PRO A 536 1.02 -6.14 -1.25
CA PRO A 536 1.97 -6.11 -0.13
C PRO A 536 2.24 -4.69 0.37
N TYR A 537 2.19 -3.70 -0.53
CA TYR A 537 2.49 -2.30 -0.24
C TYR A 537 1.72 -1.37 -1.18
N LEU A 538 1.08 -0.35 -0.63
CA LEU A 538 0.44 0.75 -1.37
C LEU A 538 0.81 2.09 -0.73
N HIS A 539 1.09 3.07 -1.58
CA HIS A 539 1.46 4.43 -1.18
C HIS A 539 1.22 5.39 -2.35
N MET A 540 0.72 6.58 -2.04
CA MET A 540 0.69 7.72 -2.97
C MET A 540 1.68 8.79 -2.49
N GLY A 541 2.02 9.76 -3.34
CA GLY A 541 3.02 10.78 -3.00
C GLY A 541 2.75 11.43 -1.65
N SER A 542 3.78 11.60 -0.81
CA SER A 542 3.65 12.16 0.55
C SER A 542 3.26 13.65 0.58
N TRP A 543 3.28 14.30 -0.58
CA TRP A 543 2.75 15.64 -0.81
C TRP A 543 1.25 15.67 -1.08
N LEU A 544 0.62 14.50 -1.23
CA LEU A 544 -0.82 14.40 -1.40
C LEU A 544 -1.48 14.55 -0.04
N ASP A 545 -2.33 15.56 0.05
CA ASP A 545 -3.23 15.80 1.18
C ASP A 545 -4.54 16.31 0.58
N VAL A 546 -5.50 15.41 0.43
CA VAL A 546 -6.85 15.70 -0.06
C VAL A 546 -7.86 15.00 0.84
N ASP A 547 -8.95 15.68 1.17
CA ASP A 547 -10.02 15.14 2.00
C ASP A 547 -11.27 14.95 1.15
N ILE A 548 -11.47 13.72 0.67
CA ILE A 548 -12.50 13.40 -0.31
C ILE A 548 -13.66 12.71 0.40
N PRO A 549 -14.88 13.31 0.38
CA PRO A 549 -16.08 12.68 0.89
C PRO A 549 -16.29 11.29 0.29
N CYS A 550 -16.41 10.29 1.15
CA CYS A 550 -16.74 8.92 0.74
C CYS A 550 -18.20 8.63 1.08
N LEU A 551 -18.99 8.23 0.08
CA LEU A 551 -20.41 7.92 0.24
C LEU A 551 -20.71 6.44 0.06
N PHE A 552 -21.54 5.88 0.94
CA PHE A 552 -22.06 4.53 0.77
C PHE A 552 -23.27 4.58 -0.16
N VAL A 553 -23.25 3.79 -1.23
CA VAL A 553 -24.37 3.70 -2.15
C VAL A 553 -25.02 2.33 -2.01
N GLY A 554 -26.21 2.32 -1.44
CA GLY A 554 -26.92 1.09 -1.08
C GLY A 554 -28.06 1.33 -0.11
N PHE A 555 -28.72 0.24 0.27
CA PHE A 555 -29.88 0.26 1.14
C PHE A 555 -29.94 -1.04 1.96
N GLY A 556 -30.83 -1.07 2.94
CA GLY A 556 -30.97 -2.09 3.97
C GLY A 556 -30.50 -1.56 5.32
N LEU A 557 -31.40 -1.57 6.30
CA LEU A 557 -31.20 -0.96 7.62
C LEU A 557 -29.85 -1.33 8.28
N GLU A 558 -29.48 -2.62 8.27
CA GLU A 558 -28.21 -3.06 8.86
C GLU A 558 -26.98 -2.58 8.07
N ALA A 559 -27.08 -2.53 6.74
CA ALA A 559 -25.99 -2.08 5.89
C ALA A 559 -25.78 -0.57 6.04
N VAL A 560 -26.87 0.20 6.05
CA VAL A 560 -26.88 1.65 6.28
C VAL A 560 -26.35 2.00 7.67
N GLU A 561 -26.80 1.30 8.72
CA GLU A 561 -26.32 1.51 10.08
C GLU A 561 -24.81 1.21 10.22
N ARG A 562 -24.29 0.16 9.55
CA ARG A 562 -22.85 -0.13 9.53
C ARG A 562 -22.07 0.90 8.71
N ALA A 563 -22.60 1.32 7.56
CA ALA A 563 -21.95 2.28 6.68
C ALA A 563 -21.77 3.64 7.37
N ALA A 564 -22.80 4.12 8.08
CA ALA A 564 -22.76 5.40 8.79
C ALA A 564 -21.67 5.50 9.89
N ARG A 565 -21.05 4.38 10.27
CA ARG A 565 -19.91 4.38 11.19
C ARG A 565 -18.62 4.90 10.55
N VAL A 566 -18.49 4.81 9.23
CA VAL A 566 -17.22 5.08 8.53
C VAL A 566 -17.37 6.02 7.32
N PHE A 567 -18.50 5.99 6.62
CA PHE A 567 -18.79 6.83 5.46
C PHE A 567 -19.27 8.23 5.86
N ASP A 568 -19.06 9.21 4.99
CA ASP A 568 -19.42 10.61 5.21
C ASP A 568 -20.84 10.93 4.71
N GLY A 569 -21.37 10.10 3.81
CA GLY A 569 -22.75 10.19 3.36
C GLY A 569 -23.29 8.86 2.88
N ILE A 570 -24.59 8.82 2.63
CA ILE A 570 -25.34 7.66 2.19
C ILE A 570 -26.23 8.07 1.01
N ILE A 571 -26.17 7.32 -0.07
CA ILE A 571 -27.08 7.45 -1.21
C ILE A 571 -27.96 6.20 -1.26
N LEU A 572 -29.26 6.41 -1.05
CA LEU A 572 -30.25 5.35 -0.94
C LEU A 572 -30.80 4.93 -2.31
N HIS A 573 -31.59 3.86 -2.27
CA HIS A 573 -32.24 3.32 -3.45
C HIS A 573 -33.35 4.23 -4.00
N THR A 574 -33.59 4.16 -5.32
CA THR A 574 -34.59 4.99 -6.03
C THR A 574 -36.04 4.77 -5.61
N PHE A 575 -36.38 3.56 -5.18
CA PHE A 575 -37.76 3.17 -4.91
C PHE A 575 -37.96 2.76 -3.45
N LEU A 576 -37.72 3.70 -2.54
CA LEU A 576 -38.09 3.58 -1.14
C LEU A 576 -39.37 4.36 -0.89
N SER A 577 -40.31 3.75 -0.17
CA SER A 577 -41.45 4.45 0.39
C SER A 577 -40.97 5.49 1.41
N ASP A 578 -41.78 6.51 1.68
CA ASP A 578 -41.42 7.54 2.66
C ASP A 578 -41.18 6.95 4.07
N ASP A 579 -41.86 5.84 4.40
CA ASP A 579 -41.63 5.09 5.63
C ASP A 579 -40.27 4.36 5.64
N ALA A 580 -39.93 3.69 4.52
CA ALA A 580 -38.65 3.04 4.39
C ALA A 580 -37.50 4.04 4.44
N LEU A 581 -37.64 5.18 3.74
CA LEU A 581 -36.68 6.28 3.79
C LEU A 581 -36.47 6.77 5.23
N ARG A 582 -37.55 7.01 5.98
CA ARG A 582 -37.46 7.41 7.39
C ARG A 582 -36.69 6.40 8.23
N ARG A 583 -37.00 5.11 8.10
CA ARG A 583 -36.30 4.04 8.85
C ARG A 583 -34.82 3.92 8.46
N GLU A 584 -34.47 4.13 7.20
CA GLU A 584 -33.08 4.16 6.73
C GLU A 584 -32.32 5.37 7.27
N VAL A 585 -32.94 6.56 7.28
CA VAL A 585 -32.37 7.76 7.92
C VAL A 585 -32.11 7.48 9.40
N GLU A 586 -33.08 6.93 10.13
CA GLU A 586 -32.90 6.58 11.54
C GLU A 586 -31.78 5.54 11.75
N ALA A 587 -31.65 4.56 10.84
CA ALA A 587 -30.55 3.60 10.88
C ALA A 587 -29.18 4.27 10.68
N ALA A 588 -29.08 5.22 9.75
CA ALA A 588 -27.86 6.00 9.56
C ALA A 588 -27.51 6.81 10.82
N ARG A 589 -28.50 7.49 11.42
CA ARG A 589 -28.30 8.26 12.66
C ARG A 589 -27.85 7.38 13.83
N ARG A 590 -28.44 6.18 14.00
CA ARG A 590 -28.00 5.19 15.00
C ARG A 590 -26.56 4.75 14.76
N GLY A 591 -26.21 4.47 13.51
CA GLY A 591 -24.87 4.04 13.12
C GLY A 591 -23.80 5.07 13.42
N ALA A 592 -24.04 6.33 13.04
CA ALA A 592 -23.16 7.45 13.34
C ALA A 592 -22.99 7.64 14.86
N LYS A 593 -24.09 7.64 15.63
CA LYS A 593 -24.07 7.74 17.09
C LYS A 593 -23.28 6.60 17.74
N ALA A 594 -23.47 5.37 17.26
CA ALA A 594 -22.76 4.20 17.77
C ALA A 594 -21.23 4.26 17.53
N ALA A 595 -20.78 5.05 16.54
CA ALA A 595 -19.38 5.32 16.27
C ALA A 595 -18.85 6.59 16.97
N GLY A 596 -19.65 7.24 17.83
CA GLY A 596 -19.27 8.48 18.51
C GLY A 596 -19.20 9.70 17.58
N ARG A 597 -19.83 9.64 16.40
CA ARG A 597 -19.89 10.73 15.43
C ARG A 597 -21.16 11.54 15.63
N ASP A 598 -21.14 12.80 15.23
CA ASP A 598 -22.35 13.60 15.09
C ASP A 598 -23.28 12.93 14.06
N PRO A 599 -24.51 12.52 14.44
CA PRO A 599 -25.46 11.92 13.51
C PRO A 599 -25.80 12.80 12.30
N SER A 600 -25.71 14.13 12.44
CA SER A 600 -25.98 15.08 11.37
C SER A 600 -24.82 15.23 10.38
N ALA A 601 -23.61 14.81 10.76
CA ALA A 601 -22.41 14.82 9.90
C ALA A 601 -22.35 13.63 8.92
N VAL A 602 -23.41 12.80 8.85
CA VAL A 602 -23.55 11.76 7.83
C VAL A 602 -24.79 12.06 7.00
N LYS A 603 -24.63 12.75 5.87
CA LYS A 603 -25.80 13.12 5.04
C LYS A 603 -26.44 11.92 4.37
N VAL A 604 -27.76 11.85 4.40
CA VAL A 604 -28.57 10.80 3.76
C VAL A 604 -29.32 11.39 2.58
N TRP A 605 -28.98 10.91 1.39
CA TRP A 605 -29.56 11.31 0.11
C TRP A 605 -30.61 10.29 -0.33
N SER A 606 -31.85 10.75 -0.49
CA SER A 606 -32.88 9.97 -1.19
C SER A 606 -32.64 10.08 -2.70
N VAL A 607 -32.88 9.01 -3.43
CA VAL A 607 -32.93 9.05 -4.90
C VAL A 607 -34.40 8.96 -5.29
N LEU A 608 -34.90 9.95 -6.03
CA LEU A 608 -36.32 10.03 -6.39
C LEU A 608 -36.47 10.04 -7.91
N ALA A 609 -37.09 8.98 -8.45
CA ALA A 609 -37.51 8.99 -9.85
C ALA A 609 -38.52 10.13 -10.05
N THR A 610 -38.17 11.09 -10.89
CA THR A 610 -38.93 12.32 -11.11
C THR A 610 -39.22 12.45 -12.60
N VAL A 611 -40.48 12.48 -12.99
CA VAL A 611 -40.92 12.57 -14.40
C VAL A 611 -42.07 13.58 -14.49
N HIS A 612 -41.75 14.75 -15.04
CA HIS A 612 -42.71 15.83 -15.29
C HIS A 612 -43.54 15.55 -16.54
N GLU A 613 -44.87 15.69 -16.45
CA GLU A 613 -45.82 15.47 -17.54
C GLU A 613 -45.52 14.21 -18.36
N PRO A 614 -45.51 13.02 -17.71
CA PRO A 614 -45.10 11.78 -18.36
C PRO A 614 -46.05 11.41 -19.52
N THR A 615 -45.49 11.09 -20.67
CA THR A 615 -46.21 10.25 -21.63
C THR A 615 -46.40 8.84 -21.06
N GLU A 616 -47.29 8.03 -21.66
CA GLU A 616 -47.41 6.62 -21.28
C GLU A 616 -46.06 5.89 -21.42
N GLU A 617 -45.33 6.16 -22.51
CA GLU A 617 -44.02 5.59 -22.75
C GLU A 617 -43.00 6.01 -21.68
N ASP A 618 -43.00 7.27 -21.26
CA ASP A 618 -42.12 7.73 -20.17
C ASP A 618 -42.42 6.98 -18.86
N ARG A 619 -43.69 6.82 -18.49
CA ARG A 619 -44.09 6.05 -17.31
C ARG A 619 -43.60 4.60 -17.42
N LEU A 620 -43.86 3.94 -18.54
CA LEU A 620 -43.49 2.54 -18.74
C LEU A 620 -41.97 2.34 -18.69
N ARG A 621 -41.19 3.13 -19.45
CA ARG A 621 -39.73 2.95 -19.54
C ARG A 621 -38.99 3.45 -18.31
N ARG A 622 -39.38 4.60 -17.76
CA ARG A 622 -38.61 5.26 -16.70
C ARG A 622 -39.00 4.79 -15.30
N ILE A 623 -40.24 4.33 -15.11
CA ILE A 623 -40.76 3.89 -13.81
C ILE A 623 -40.96 2.38 -13.78
N VAL A 624 -41.87 1.86 -14.62
CA VAL A 624 -42.28 0.45 -14.57
C VAL A 624 -41.12 -0.49 -14.85
N ALA A 625 -40.42 -0.29 -15.96
CA ALA A 625 -39.36 -1.19 -16.40
C ALA A 625 -38.21 -1.29 -15.37
N ARG A 626 -37.87 -0.17 -14.74
CA ARG A 626 -36.80 -0.11 -13.72
C ARG A 626 -37.20 -0.81 -12.43
N MET A 627 -38.40 -0.51 -11.92
CA MET A 627 -38.95 -1.24 -10.76
C MET A 627 -39.00 -2.74 -11.03
N ALA A 628 -39.55 -3.14 -12.19
CA ALA A 628 -39.65 -4.53 -12.59
C ALA A 628 -38.29 -5.23 -12.62
N THR A 629 -37.24 -4.57 -13.13
CA THR A 629 -35.87 -5.09 -13.15
C THR A 629 -35.33 -5.33 -11.74
N TYR A 630 -35.56 -4.41 -10.80
CA TYR A 630 -35.15 -4.59 -9.40
C TYR A 630 -35.91 -5.74 -8.72
N LEU A 631 -37.21 -5.87 -8.98
CA LEU A 631 -38.02 -6.97 -8.45
C LEU A 631 -37.62 -8.32 -9.08
N GLN A 632 -37.23 -8.34 -10.36
CA GLN A 632 -36.75 -9.52 -11.07
C GLN A 632 -35.46 -10.08 -10.46
N ALA A 633 -34.55 -9.20 -10.02
CA ALA A 633 -33.23 -9.57 -9.52
C ALA A 633 -33.28 -10.35 -8.17
N PRO A 634 -32.78 -11.61 -8.12
CA PRO A 634 -32.76 -12.40 -6.88
C PRO A 634 -31.95 -11.75 -5.78
N ARG A 635 -32.41 -11.91 -4.52
CA ARG A 635 -31.87 -11.29 -3.29
C ARG A 635 -32.05 -9.76 -3.23
N TYR A 636 -31.96 -9.07 -4.35
CA TYR A 636 -32.15 -7.63 -4.45
C TYR A 636 -33.64 -7.26 -4.29
N GLY A 637 -34.53 -7.90 -5.04
CA GLY A 637 -35.97 -7.67 -4.95
C GLY A 637 -36.53 -8.02 -3.57
N GLU A 638 -36.05 -9.10 -2.95
CA GLU A 638 -36.42 -9.49 -1.59
C GLU A 638 -36.01 -8.43 -0.56
N LEU A 639 -34.79 -7.89 -0.67
CA LEU A 639 -34.34 -6.81 0.20
C LEU A 639 -35.17 -5.55 0.00
N LEU A 640 -35.51 -5.20 -1.25
CA LEU A 640 -36.33 -4.04 -1.58
C LEU A 640 -37.76 -4.16 -1.03
N VAL A 641 -38.35 -5.35 -1.13
CA VAL A 641 -39.68 -5.64 -0.56
C VAL A 641 -39.63 -5.60 0.96
N ALA A 642 -38.61 -6.21 1.57
CA ALA A 642 -38.46 -6.24 3.02
C ALA A 642 -38.25 -4.84 3.62
N VAL A 643 -37.37 -4.01 3.05
CA VAL A 643 -37.13 -2.66 3.56
C VAL A 643 -38.38 -1.79 3.46
N ASN A 644 -39.17 -1.96 2.40
CA ASN A 644 -40.42 -1.22 2.20
C ASN A 644 -41.59 -1.75 3.04
N GLY A 645 -41.42 -2.87 3.75
CA GLY A 645 -42.53 -3.51 4.48
C GLY A 645 -43.61 -4.06 3.55
N TRP A 646 -43.25 -4.39 2.31
CA TRP A 646 -44.16 -4.93 1.32
C TRP A 646 -44.31 -6.46 1.46
N ASP A 647 -45.41 -7.00 0.91
CA ASP A 647 -45.73 -8.42 0.98
C ASP A 647 -44.78 -9.27 0.09
N PRO A 648 -43.98 -10.19 0.68
CA PRO A 648 -43.08 -11.07 -0.07
C PRO A 648 -43.81 -12.06 -0.98
N GLU A 649 -45.07 -12.42 -0.70
CA GLU A 649 -45.82 -13.33 -1.58
C GLU A 649 -46.16 -12.65 -2.90
N ARG A 650 -46.43 -11.34 -2.90
CA ARG A 650 -46.63 -10.57 -4.14
C ARG A 650 -45.40 -10.58 -5.03
N LEU A 651 -44.20 -10.50 -4.46
CA LEU A 651 -42.95 -10.63 -5.22
C LEU A 651 -42.82 -12.02 -5.88
N ARG A 652 -43.15 -13.09 -5.14
CA ARG A 652 -43.13 -14.46 -5.70
C ARG A 652 -44.12 -14.60 -6.84
N ARG A 653 -45.33 -14.05 -6.70
CA ARG A 653 -46.35 -14.03 -7.76
C ARG A 653 -45.87 -13.25 -8.98
N PHE A 654 -45.33 -12.05 -8.79
CA PHE A 654 -44.75 -11.23 -9.86
C PHE A 654 -43.71 -12.03 -10.67
N ARG A 655 -42.75 -12.68 -10.01
CA ARG A 655 -41.70 -13.48 -10.67
C ARG A 655 -42.21 -14.74 -11.37
N ARG A 656 -43.37 -15.27 -10.95
CA ARG A 656 -44.04 -16.42 -11.58
C ARG A 656 -45.03 -16.01 -12.67
N SER A 657 -45.30 -14.72 -12.84
CA SER A 657 -46.22 -14.23 -13.86
C SER A 657 -45.66 -14.52 -15.26
N ARG A 658 -46.56 -14.80 -16.20
CA ARG A 658 -46.19 -15.11 -17.59
C ARG A 658 -45.41 -13.97 -18.27
N PRO A 659 -45.74 -12.68 -18.09
CA PRO A 659 -44.97 -11.59 -18.68
C PRO A 659 -43.51 -11.54 -18.21
N VAL A 660 -43.27 -11.79 -16.91
CA VAL A 660 -41.92 -11.75 -16.31
C VAL A 660 -41.09 -12.99 -16.66
N LEU A 661 -41.69 -14.19 -16.64
CA LEU A 661 -41.00 -15.44 -16.99
C LEU A 661 -40.50 -15.48 -18.44
N ARG A 662 -41.07 -14.67 -19.33
CA ARG A 662 -40.64 -14.54 -20.74
C ARG A 662 -39.39 -13.69 -20.91
N MET A 663 -38.96 -12.97 -19.88
CA MET A 663 -37.81 -12.06 -19.94
C MET A 663 -36.52 -12.84 -19.68
N THR A 664 -35.65 -12.88 -20.68
CA THR A 664 -34.35 -13.58 -20.60
C THR A 664 -33.22 -12.67 -20.11
N SER A 665 -33.47 -11.37 -19.99
CA SER A 665 -32.51 -10.37 -19.52
C SER A 665 -33.19 -9.29 -18.68
N ALA A 666 -32.46 -8.22 -18.35
CA ALA A 666 -32.99 -7.10 -17.57
C ALA A 666 -34.18 -6.45 -18.31
N ILE A 667 -35.30 -6.30 -17.60
CA ILE A 667 -36.57 -5.84 -18.18
C ILE A 667 -36.43 -4.43 -18.76
N ASP A 668 -35.70 -3.55 -18.08
CA ASP A 668 -35.46 -2.17 -18.50
C ASP A 668 -34.56 -2.02 -19.72
N ALA A 669 -33.81 -3.06 -20.08
CA ALA A 669 -32.98 -3.09 -21.28
C ALA A 669 -33.72 -3.69 -22.49
N THR A 670 -34.58 -4.70 -22.30
CA THR A 670 -35.10 -5.50 -23.44
C THR A 670 -36.60 -5.53 -23.63
N ALA A 671 -37.41 -5.12 -22.66
CA ALA A 671 -38.87 -5.24 -22.79
C ALA A 671 -39.46 -4.23 -23.78
N THR A 672 -40.41 -4.68 -24.59
CA THR A 672 -41.21 -3.80 -25.46
C THR A 672 -42.28 -3.06 -24.67
N LEU A 673 -42.85 -1.98 -25.22
CA LEU A 673 -43.94 -1.23 -24.55
C LEU A 673 -45.15 -2.13 -24.24
N GLU A 674 -45.50 -3.06 -25.14
CA GLU A 674 -46.58 -4.02 -24.90
C GLU A 674 -46.29 -4.93 -23.71
N GLN A 675 -45.08 -5.48 -23.63
CA GLN A 675 -44.65 -6.30 -22.49
C GLN A 675 -44.63 -5.49 -21.19
N LEU A 676 -44.21 -4.23 -21.23
CA LEU A 676 -44.21 -3.36 -20.06
C LEU A 676 -45.63 -3.07 -19.54
N ARG A 677 -46.62 -2.92 -20.43
CA ARG A 677 -48.04 -2.80 -20.02
C ARG A 677 -48.56 -4.06 -19.33
N GLU A 678 -48.14 -5.23 -19.79
CA GLU A 678 -48.49 -6.50 -19.11
C GLU A 678 -47.82 -6.60 -17.75
N ILE A 679 -46.52 -6.26 -17.67
CA ILE A 679 -45.72 -6.29 -16.44
C ILE A 679 -46.25 -5.29 -15.40
N GLU A 680 -46.68 -4.09 -15.82
CA GLU A 680 -47.23 -3.07 -14.93
C GLU A 680 -48.41 -3.60 -14.11
N ARG A 681 -49.31 -4.37 -14.73
CA ARG A 681 -50.50 -4.94 -14.08
C ARG A 681 -50.15 -5.93 -12.95
N GLU A 682 -48.94 -6.48 -12.96
CA GLU A 682 -48.47 -7.41 -11.93
C GLU A 682 -47.89 -6.69 -10.70
N ILE A 683 -47.60 -5.38 -10.81
CA ILE A 683 -46.99 -4.56 -9.76
C ILE A 683 -48.06 -3.65 -9.13
N PRO A 684 -48.23 -3.65 -7.79
CA PRO A 684 -49.18 -2.76 -7.13
C PRO A 684 -48.79 -1.27 -7.30
N GLU A 685 -49.75 -0.37 -7.51
CA GLU A 685 -49.47 1.07 -7.73
C GLU A 685 -48.64 1.70 -6.59
N HIS A 686 -48.92 1.34 -5.34
CA HIS A 686 -48.18 1.84 -4.18
C HIS A 686 -46.72 1.35 -4.09
N TRP A 687 -46.29 0.44 -4.97
CA TRP A 687 -44.88 0.04 -5.10
C TRP A 687 -44.09 0.99 -6.01
N PHE A 688 -44.71 2.05 -6.54
CA PHE A 688 -44.03 3.11 -7.29
C PHE A 688 -43.90 4.42 -6.48
N PRO A 689 -43.09 4.48 -5.41
CA PRO A 689 -42.86 5.73 -4.67
C PRO A 689 -41.96 6.66 -5.52
N ALA A 690 -42.59 7.44 -6.40
CA ALA A 690 -41.93 8.31 -7.36
C ALA A 690 -42.66 9.67 -7.47
N ALA A 691 -41.99 10.66 -8.04
CA ALA A 691 -42.55 11.96 -8.40
C ALA A 691 -42.98 11.93 -9.87
N VAL A 692 -44.25 11.62 -10.14
CA VAL A 692 -44.76 11.43 -11.51
C VAL A 692 -46.05 12.22 -11.67
N GLY A 693 -46.07 13.20 -12.57
CA GLY A 693 -47.22 14.07 -12.79
C GLY A 693 -46.82 15.49 -13.17
N ASP A 694 -47.69 16.46 -12.86
CA ASP A 694 -47.41 17.89 -13.07
C ASP A 694 -46.29 18.41 -12.13
N ALA A 695 -45.84 19.64 -12.38
CA ALA A 695 -44.76 20.26 -11.62
C ALA A 695 -45.07 20.37 -10.12
N ALA A 696 -46.32 20.65 -9.75
CA ALA A 696 -46.74 20.79 -8.35
C ALA A 696 -46.70 19.44 -7.62
N THR A 697 -47.15 18.36 -8.27
CA THR A 697 -47.09 17.00 -7.76
C THR A 697 -45.64 16.57 -7.56
N CYS A 698 -44.78 16.82 -8.54
CA CYS A 698 -43.36 16.49 -8.43
C CYS A 698 -42.68 17.27 -7.29
N ALA A 699 -42.94 18.58 -7.18
CA ALA A 699 -42.42 19.43 -6.11
C ALA A 699 -42.88 18.98 -4.72
N ALA A 700 -44.15 18.59 -4.57
CA ALA A 700 -44.69 18.05 -3.32
C ALA A 700 -43.97 16.75 -2.94
N ARG A 701 -43.77 15.82 -3.88
CA ARG A 701 -43.06 14.56 -3.63
C ARG A 701 -41.59 14.76 -3.27
N ILE A 702 -40.91 15.74 -3.87
CA ILE A 702 -39.54 16.14 -3.47
C ILE A 702 -39.55 16.65 -2.02
N LYS A 703 -40.50 17.53 -1.67
CA LYS A 703 -40.66 18.03 -0.28
C LYS A 703 -40.92 16.88 0.71
N ASP A 704 -41.73 15.90 0.34
CA ASP A 704 -42.05 14.76 1.19
C ASP A 704 -40.81 13.94 1.57
N GLN A 705 -39.79 13.86 0.70
CA GLN A 705 -38.53 13.18 1.02
C GLN A 705 -37.80 13.88 2.19
N PHE A 706 -37.82 15.21 2.21
CA PHE A 706 -37.24 15.98 3.30
C PHE A 706 -38.06 15.87 4.59
N THR A 707 -39.38 15.74 4.50
CA THR A 707 -40.26 15.41 5.63
C THR A 707 -40.01 14.00 6.17
N ALA A 708 -39.64 13.06 5.30
CA ALA A 708 -39.21 11.71 5.69
C ALA A 708 -37.79 11.68 6.30
N GLY A 709 -37.08 12.81 6.33
CA GLY A 709 -35.82 12.97 7.05
C GLY A 709 -34.56 12.94 6.18
N ALA A 710 -34.68 12.85 4.85
CA ALA A 710 -33.53 12.98 3.95
C ALA A 710 -32.87 14.36 4.12
N ASP A 711 -31.54 14.42 3.97
CA ASP A 711 -30.77 15.66 3.98
C ASP A 711 -30.65 16.27 2.58
N GLY A 712 -30.73 15.42 1.54
CA GLY A 712 -30.73 15.80 0.14
C GLY A 712 -31.57 14.86 -0.72
N VAL A 713 -31.94 15.32 -1.91
CA VAL A 713 -32.73 14.53 -2.88
C VAL A 713 -32.03 14.54 -4.24
N ILE A 714 -31.70 13.36 -4.74
CA ILE A 714 -31.15 13.17 -6.09
C ILE A 714 -32.30 12.89 -7.04
N LEU A 715 -32.55 13.83 -7.94
CA LEU A 715 -33.52 13.70 -9.03
C LEU A 715 -32.98 12.73 -10.07
N HIS A 716 -33.84 11.81 -10.48
CA HIS A 716 -33.49 10.73 -11.40
C HIS A 716 -34.59 10.57 -12.44
N ALA A 717 -34.32 9.79 -13.50
CA ALA A 717 -35.20 9.56 -14.64
C ALA A 717 -35.42 10.75 -15.60
N SER A 718 -35.22 11.99 -15.16
CA SER A 718 -35.27 13.20 -16.00
C SER A 718 -33.88 13.76 -16.30
N THR A 719 -33.76 14.42 -17.44
CA THR A 719 -32.58 15.25 -17.80
C THR A 719 -32.74 16.66 -17.21
N PRO A 720 -31.68 17.48 -17.11
CA PRO A 720 -31.79 18.85 -16.58
C PRO A 720 -32.83 19.69 -17.34
N ALA A 721 -32.85 19.61 -18.68
CA ALA A 721 -33.80 20.32 -19.52
C ALA A 721 -35.29 20.05 -19.21
N GLN A 722 -35.61 18.92 -18.55
CA GLN A 722 -36.98 18.55 -18.18
C GLN A 722 -37.39 19.02 -16.77
N LEU A 723 -36.49 19.63 -16.01
CA LEU A 723 -36.70 20.02 -14.62
C LEU A 723 -37.04 21.49 -14.33
N PRO A 724 -36.93 22.49 -15.23
CA PRO A 724 -37.14 23.90 -14.85
C PRO A 724 -38.47 24.18 -14.13
N GLU A 725 -39.59 23.67 -14.66
CA GLU A 725 -40.91 23.90 -14.05
C GLU A 725 -41.07 23.22 -12.70
N VAL A 726 -40.53 22.01 -12.55
CA VAL A 726 -40.50 21.28 -11.28
C VAL A 726 -39.68 22.04 -10.23
N LEU A 727 -38.52 22.60 -10.61
CA LEU A 727 -37.67 23.36 -9.70
C LEU A 727 -38.31 24.68 -9.28
N GLU A 728 -39.02 25.37 -10.18
CA GLU A 728 -39.79 26.55 -9.82
C GLU A 728 -40.98 26.23 -8.90
N ALA A 729 -41.67 25.11 -9.14
CA ALA A 729 -42.70 24.61 -8.24
C ALA A 729 -42.13 24.24 -6.86
N TYR A 730 -40.96 23.57 -6.84
CA TYR A 730 -40.26 23.23 -5.60
C TYR A 730 -39.85 24.49 -4.83
N ALA A 731 -39.31 25.51 -5.49
CA ALA A 731 -38.90 26.76 -4.85
C ALA A 731 -40.05 27.41 -4.06
N ARG A 732 -41.31 27.26 -4.49
CA ARG A 732 -42.49 27.78 -3.79
C ARG A 732 -42.87 26.98 -2.53
N VAL A 733 -42.54 25.69 -2.48
CA VAL A 733 -42.88 24.79 -1.35
C VAL A 733 -41.68 24.43 -0.48
N ARG A 734 -40.47 24.87 -0.87
CA ARG A 734 -39.19 24.65 -0.21
C ARG A 734 -39.14 25.33 1.16
N ASP A 735 -38.60 24.61 2.15
CA ASP A 735 -38.28 25.18 3.46
C ASP A 735 -36.99 26.01 3.36
N ALA A 736 -37.15 27.30 3.02
CA ALA A 736 -36.01 28.20 2.85
C ALA A 736 -35.17 28.37 4.13
N LYS A 737 -35.76 28.22 5.32
CA LYS A 737 -35.03 28.34 6.59
C LYS A 737 -34.12 27.14 6.82
N ARG A 738 -34.62 25.93 6.54
CA ARG A 738 -33.86 24.68 6.70
C ARG A 738 -32.55 24.69 5.90
N PHE A 739 -32.55 25.29 4.72
CA PHE A 739 -31.43 25.24 3.78
C PHE A 739 -30.69 26.58 3.63
N SER A 740 -30.99 27.55 4.48
CA SER A 740 -30.26 28.83 4.50
C SER A 740 -28.80 28.58 4.88
N GLY A 741 -27.86 28.89 3.99
CA GLY A 741 -26.43 28.63 4.20
C GLY A 741 -26.03 27.16 4.08
N ALA A 742 -26.90 26.29 3.57
CA ALA A 742 -26.56 24.89 3.35
C ALA A 742 -25.43 24.74 2.32
N SER A 743 -24.47 23.87 2.63
CA SER A 743 -23.39 23.50 1.71
C SER A 743 -23.88 22.48 0.68
N ALA A 744 -23.42 22.63 -0.56
CA ALA A 744 -23.61 21.64 -1.62
C ALA A 744 -22.73 20.39 -1.44
N CYS A 745 -21.82 20.40 -0.46
CA CYS A 745 -21.04 19.21 -0.11
C CYS A 745 -22.00 18.07 0.27
N PRO A 746 -21.85 16.87 -0.32
CA PRO A 746 -22.76 15.76 -0.07
C PRO A 746 -22.46 14.97 1.19
N ALA A 747 -21.43 15.38 1.95
CA ALA A 747 -21.10 14.92 3.30
C ALA A 747 -21.44 15.97 4.36
#